data_AF-A0AA36IC92-F1
#
_entry.id   AF-A0AA36IC92-F1
#
_cell.length_a   1.000
_cell.length_b   1.000
_cell.length_c   1.000
_cell.angle_alpha   90.00
_cell.angle_beta   90.00
_cell.angle_gamma   90.00
#
_symmetry.space_group_name_H-M   'P 1'
#
loop_
_entity.id
_entity.type
_entity.pdbx_description
1 polymer ?
#
loop_
_entity_poly.entity_id
_entity_poly.type
_entity_poly.pdbx_seq_one_letter_code
_entity_poly.pdbx_strand_id
1 'polypeptide(L)'
;MSLAPEVCEAIEALVGKAEKGSLVTSAARLVALLEEHKLAYQQRIQSRHVVCHPRNRDGYGCSGNDVHSLLHGILAVGWNDACVKPLCVESSGDAEVERYNLKMVEDAGGLLAPVEVGGCRYATLSASHTNQVLRLISYGWHHEHIEDGECPDVTVGGRISGEQLGKVDPLFYKAAQEGIVWTVISSLVLTQYPILANILQEAGNTSGQLQRKEHELQLARRLHHECLNLKATMPPGSGVSYSDGREGSGDAQQAAALLETERCVKLCGGSSQRDLGASFWDSLGRDLKGGAPVLRLRHAMLRLALVGPDQVINTGDVKKMSSVAFKETALRCDDLMIDMRAYYEARLADEEQSKLQKLLFEFEMELVAIAFDKRHCSCWKNAASFEQAAQAFVDSVFQHVNVRITDKWERHRPKTEEPAASSGSRDGVANLCLMRSYDLAGRLQSPADLVKEAGFAEGQHIVRKADKTYAQVVGFEKGHVILGVDGVLCKVEAGSFINGEWSKYTPKADPVEIDHCEHNAASHNEFKVQLVKSSIFCAMDGVHKEHEAVLKGVKVMVKPCKSVVAVAHFKKKQLVLVPVTCKIDAKALGASQGVSLGELLPGQEFSLLPWVALPRDDARGAVCPFFMVQLTLQQDDANMEMATQVNNGVAVPVMRNSIAICAGDELRLYRAKTEPVRELAPIHKIDEPAPKPSKRARTKRSA
;
A
#
# COMPACT_ATOMS: atom_id res chain seq x y z
N MET A 1 -10.27 43.01 1.02
CA MET A 1 -11.70 43.02 0.64
C MET A 1 -12.30 41.71 1.11
N SER A 2 -13.58 41.66 1.47
CA SER A 2 -14.29 40.42 1.82
C SER A 2 -15.33 40.11 0.74
N LEU A 3 -15.65 38.83 0.56
CA LEU A 3 -16.74 38.42 -0.34
C LEU A 3 -18.10 38.96 0.15
N ALA A 4 -19.03 39.17 -0.78
CA ALA A 4 -20.39 39.58 -0.44
C ALA A 4 -21.12 38.46 0.33
N PRO A 5 -21.95 38.76 1.35
CA PRO A 5 -22.60 37.75 2.19
C PRO A 5 -23.41 36.70 1.41
N GLU A 6 -24.13 37.14 0.38
CA GLU A 6 -24.90 36.25 -0.51
C GLU A 6 -24.01 35.24 -1.26
N VAL A 7 -22.80 35.64 -1.64
CA VAL A 7 -21.82 34.76 -2.29
C VAL A 7 -21.25 33.76 -1.28
N CYS A 8 -20.98 34.21 -0.05
CA CYS A 8 -20.55 33.34 1.05
C CYS A 8 -21.56 32.23 1.34
N GLU A 9 -22.84 32.58 1.50
CA GLU A 9 -23.92 31.62 1.76
C GLU A 9 -24.07 30.61 0.62
N ALA A 10 -23.99 31.07 -0.64
CA ALA A 10 -24.07 30.21 -1.80
C ALA A 10 -22.86 29.24 -1.90
N ILE A 11 -21.65 29.72 -1.60
CA ILE A 11 -20.44 28.88 -1.53
C ILE A 11 -20.61 27.80 -0.47
N GLU A 12 -21.01 28.17 0.75
CA GLU A 12 -21.18 27.23 1.87
C GLU A 12 -22.25 26.16 1.56
N ALA A 13 -23.35 26.56 0.93
CA ALA A 13 -24.38 25.63 0.48
C ALA A 13 -23.88 24.63 -0.57
N LEU A 14 -22.99 25.05 -1.48
CA LEU A 14 -22.38 24.17 -2.48
C LEU A 14 -21.32 23.26 -1.88
N VAL A 15 -20.51 23.76 -0.93
CA VAL A 15 -19.54 22.95 -0.17
C VAL A 15 -20.26 21.83 0.56
N GLY A 16 -21.31 22.13 1.32
CA GLY A 16 -22.08 21.12 2.04
C GLY A 16 -22.79 20.09 1.15
N LYS A 17 -23.05 20.43 -0.13
CA LYS A 17 -23.55 19.48 -1.13
C LYS A 17 -22.44 18.59 -1.70
N ALA A 18 -21.25 19.15 -1.91
CA ALA A 18 -20.09 18.39 -2.39
C ALA A 18 -19.74 17.26 -1.40
N GLU A 19 -19.67 17.57 -0.11
CA GLU A 19 -19.38 16.63 0.97
C GLU A 19 -20.41 15.48 1.09
N LYS A 20 -21.65 15.71 0.66
CA LYS A 20 -22.76 14.73 0.70
C LYS A 20 -22.88 13.85 -0.55
N GLY A 21 -21.90 13.88 -1.45
CA GLY A 21 -21.85 12.98 -2.62
C GLY A 21 -22.23 13.62 -3.96
N SER A 22 -22.08 14.94 -4.12
CA SER A 22 -22.34 15.64 -5.40
C SER A 22 -21.17 16.51 -5.87
N LEU A 23 -19.94 16.02 -5.63
CA LEU A 23 -18.67 16.73 -5.84
C LEU A 23 -18.57 17.44 -7.20
N VAL A 24 -18.64 16.69 -8.31
CA VAL A 24 -18.43 17.25 -9.66
C VAL A 24 -19.47 18.32 -10.02
N THR A 25 -20.75 18.04 -9.76
CA THR A 25 -21.84 18.99 -10.04
C THR A 25 -21.75 20.24 -9.17
N SER A 26 -21.38 20.09 -7.89
CA SER A 26 -21.22 21.21 -6.97
C SER A 26 -20.02 22.08 -7.34
N ALA A 27 -18.89 21.48 -7.73
CA ALA A 27 -17.72 22.19 -8.22
C ALA A 27 -18.01 22.99 -9.51
N ALA A 28 -18.72 22.39 -10.48
CA ALA A 28 -19.11 23.08 -11.70
C ALA A 28 -20.02 24.30 -11.42
N ARG A 29 -20.99 24.14 -10.51
CA ARG A 29 -21.86 25.25 -10.06
C ARG A 29 -21.09 26.32 -9.29
N LEU A 30 -20.08 25.92 -8.53
CA LEU A 30 -19.23 26.85 -7.80
C LEU A 30 -18.42 27.71 -8.77
N VAL A 31 -17.80 27.12 -9.79
CA VAL A 31 -17.09 27.90 -10.83
C VAL A 31 -18.06 28.87 -11.54
N ALA A 32 -19.25 28.41 -11.93
CA ALA A 32 -20.25 29.28 -12.57
C ALA A 32 -20.69 30.45 -11.68
N LEU A 33 -20.93 30.21 -10.39
CA LEU A 33 -21.23 31.25 -9.40
C LEU A 33 -20.09 32.27 -9.32
N LEU A 34 -18.84 31.82 -9.27
CA LEU A 34 -17.69 32.72 -9.21
C LEU A 34 -17.56 33.56 -10.49
N GLU A 35 -17.83 32.99 -11.68
CA GLU A 35 -17.84 33.74 -12.94
C GLU A 35 -18.94 34.81 -12.99
N GLU A 36 -20.14 34.49 -12.50
CA GLU A 36 -21.26 35.43 -12.38
C GLU A 36 -20.88 36.65 -11.54
N HIS A 37 -20.23 36.43 -10.40
CA HIS A 37 -19.79 37.47 -9.48
C HIS A 37 -18.40 38.07 -9.81
N LYS A 38 -17.83 37.78 -10.98
CA LYS A 38 -16.50 38.28 -11.41
C LYS A 38 -15.34 37.89 -10.48
N LEU A 39 -15.50 36.78 -9.77
CA LEU A 39 -14.50 36.14 -8.91
C LEU A 39 -13.78 34.99 -9.63
N ALA A 40 -14.24 34.62 -10.82
CA ALA A 40 -13.51 33.81 -11.78
C ALA A 40 -13.58 34.43 -13.18
N TYR A 41 -12.54 34.21 -13.99
CA TYR A 41 -12.43 34.78 -15.34
C TYR A 41 -11.60 33.89 -16.27
N GLN A 42 -11.72 34.10 -17.58
CA GLN A 42 -10.93 33.38 -18.58
C GLN A 42 -9.71 34.21 -18.99
N GLN A 43 -8.53 33.60 -19.02
CA GLN A 43 -7.30 34.27 -19.47
C GLN A 43 -6.37 33.30 -20.21
N ARG A 44 -5.78 33.72 -21.34
CA ARG A 44 -4.67 32.99 -21.95
C ARG A 44 -3.40 33.21 -21.15
N ILE A 45 -2.81 32.14 -20.63
CA ILE A 45 -1.63 32.22 -19.76
C ILE A 45 -0.56 31.23 -20.24
N GLN A 46 0.66 31.77 -20.36
CA GLN A 46 1.88 31.01 -20.64
C GLN A 46 2.18 29.99 -19.54
N SER A 47 2.59 28.79 -19.93
CA SER A 47 2.87 27.69 -19.00
C SER A 47 3.92 28.03 -17.94
N ARG A 48 4.86 28.95 -18.24
CA ARG A 48 5.89 29.43 -17.30
C ARG A 48 5.31 30.16 -16.07
N HIS A 49 4.14 30.78 -16.18
CA HIS A 49 3.53 31.56 -15.10
C HIS A 49 2.55 30.76 -14.23
N VAL A 50 2.17 29.56 -14.68
CA VAL A 50 1.21 28.69 -14.01
C VAL A 50 1.95 27.53 -13.38
N VAL A 51 1.94 27.42 -12.06
CA VAL A 51 2.60 26.35 -11.30
C VAL A 51 1.59 25.38 -10.68
N CYS A 52 2.01 24.38 -9.92
CA CYS A 52 1.12 23.42 -9.27
C CYS A 52 0.63 23.95 -7.91
N HIS A 53 -0.68 23.92 -7.64
CA HIS A 53 -1.16 24.27 -6.31
C HIS A 53 -0.78 23.18 -5.28
N PRO A 54 -0.36 23.52 -4.04
CA PRO A 54 0.03 22.53 -3.02
C PRO A 54 -1.06 21.53 -2.62
N ARG A 55 -2.33 21.81 -2.95
CA ARG A 55 -3.47 20.90 -2.73
C ARG A 55 -3.82 20.01 -3.92
N ASN A 56 -3.22 20.24 -5.08
CA ASN A 56 -3.55 19.47 -6.29
C ASN A 56 -3.17 17.99 -6.13
N ARG A 57 -4.09 17.08 -6.53
CA ARG A 57 -3.99 15.63 -6.31
C ARG A 57 -3.69 15.28 -4.87
N ASP A 58 -4.46 15.86 -3.95
CA ASP A 58 -4.31 15.62 -2.51
C ASP A 58 -2.89 15.99 -2.01
N GLY A 59 -2.26 16.95 -2.70
CA GLY A 59 -0.91 17.44 -2.49
C GLY A 59 0.21 16.62 -3.16
N TYR A 60 -0.12 15.55 -3.88
CA TYR A 60 0.86 14.78 -4.66
C TYR A 60 1.48 15.63 -5.78
N GLY A 61 0.71 16.50 -6.42
CA GLY A 61 1.18 17.35 -7.53
C GLY A 61 1.40 16.58 -8.82
N CYS A 62 2.55 16.79 -9.47
CA CYS A 62 2.91 16.13 -10.74
C CYS A 62 4.05 15.12 -10.57
N SER A 63 4.03 14.05 -11.37
CA SER A 63 5.16 13.14 -11.58
C SER A 63 5.84 13.44 -12.91
N GLY A 64 7.17 13.55 -12.91
CA GLY A 64 7.94 13.78 -14.15
C GLY A 64 7.69 12.69 -15.20
N ASN A 65 7.63 11.42 -14.78
CA ASN A 65 7.42 10.31 -15.71
C ASN A 65 6.03 10.34 -16.35
N ASP A 66 5.00 10.71 -15.58
CA ASP A 66 3.64 10.88 -16.11
C ASP A 66 3.53 12.06 -17.07
N VAL A 67 4.28 13.14 -16.81
CA VAL A 67 4.36 14.30 -17.72
C VAL A 67 4.99 13.88 -19.04
N HIS A 68 6.10 13.14 -19.02
CA HIS A 68 6.72 12.62 -20.24
C HIS A 68 5.85 11.61 -20.97
N SER A 69 5.18 10.71 -20.23
CA SER A 69 4.20 9.77 -20.80
C SER A 69 3.01 10.49 -21.44
N LEU A 70 2.54 11.58 -20.82
CA LEU A 70 1.48 12.41 -21.38
C LEU A 70 1.95 13.15 -22.64
N LEU A 71 3.17 13.70 -22.64
CA LEU A 71 3.77 14.31 -23.83
C LEU A 71 3.82 13.30 -24.98
N HIS A 72 4.32 12.08 -24.74
CA HIS A 72 4.35 11.02 -25.75
C HIS A 72 2.93 10.68 -26.25
N GLY A 73 1.97 10.52 -25.34
CA GLY A 73 0.59 10.24 -25.70
C GLY A 73 -0.05 11.34 -26.56
N ILE A 74 0.21 12.62 -26.26
CA ILE A 74 -0.27 13.75 -27.06
C ILE A 74 0.39 13.74 -28.44
N LEU A 75 1.70 13.51 -28.53
CA LEU A 75 2.41 13.44 -29.81
C LEU A 75 1.87 12.30 -30.71
N ALA A 76 1.45 11.19 -30.12
CA ALA A 76 0.89 10.06 -30.85
C ALA A 76 -0.53 10.33 -31.41
N VAL A 77 -1.35 11.16 -30.75
CA VAL A 77 -2.77 11.38 -31.11
C VAL A 77 -3.08 12.76 -31.68
N GLY A 78 -2.20 13.73 -31.47
CA GLY A 78 -2.38 15.14 -31.82
C GLY A 78 -3.00 15.97 -30.70
N TRP A 79 -2.62 17.25 -30.65
CA TRP A 79 -3.16 18.23 -29.71
C TRP A 79 -4.55 18.73 -30.10
N ASN A 80 -5.40 18.93 -29.10
CA ASN A 80 -6.69 19.57 -29.26
C ASN A 80 -7.03 20.41 -28.01
N ASP A 81 -7.12 21.75 -28.18
CA ASP A 81 -7.44 22.68 -27.10
C ASP A 81 -8.78 22.36 -26.42
N ALA A 82 -9.77 21.85 -27.17
CA ALA A 82 -11.10 21.54 -26.64
C ALA A 82 -11.11 20.38 -25.64
N CYS A 83 -10.06 19.54 -25.66
CA CYS A 83 -9.93 18.41 -24.74
C CYS A 83 -9.36 18.83 -23.37
N VAL A 84 -8.86 20.06 -23.23
CA VAL A 84 -8.25 20.54 -22.00
C VAL A 84 -9.24 21.45 -21.27
N LYS A 85 -9.48 21.16 -19.98
CA LYS A 85 -10.33 21.99 -19.09
C LYS A 85 -9.51 22.53 -17.93
N PRO A 86 -8.67 23.54 -18.18
CA PRO A 86 -7.67 23.99 -17.22
C PRO A 86 -8.24 25.01 -16.22
N LEU A 87 -8.04 24.75 -14.93
CA LEU A 87 -8.49 25.57 -13.81
C LEU A 87 -7.31 25.90 -12.90
N CYS A 88 -7.14 27.18 -12.57
CA CYS A 88 -6.11 27.67 -11.65
C CYS A 88 -6.64 28.77 -10.74
N VAL A 89 -5.85 29.11 -9.72
CA VAL A 89 -6.07 30.25 -8.82
C VAL A 89 -4.93 31.25 -8.97
N GLU A 90 -5.20 32.54 -8.77
CA GLU A 90 -4.16 33.55 -8.57
C GLU A 90 -3.29 33.21 -7.34
N SER A 91 -1.97 33.23 -7.52
CA SER A 91 -1.00 32.88 -6.48
C SER A 91 0.22 33.81 -6.46
N SER A 92 0.08 35.01 -7.00
CA SER A 92 1.21 35.94 -7.15
C SER A 92 1.76 36.35 -5.80
N GLY A 93 3.04 36.07 -5.55
CA GLY A 93 3.72 36.37 -4.28
C GLY A 93 3.49 35.36 -3.16
N ASP A 94 2.89 34.20 -3.46
CA ASP A 94 2.71 33.12 -2.49
C ASP A 94 4.00 32.28 -2.35
N ALA A 95 4.73 32.52 -1.26
CA ALA A 95 5.97 31.83 -0.95
C ALA A 95 5.79 30.32 -0.68
N GLU A 96 4.62 29.88 -0.22
CA GLU A 96 4.35 28.46 0.02
C GLU A 96 4.18 27.72 -1.31
N VAL A 97 3.40 28.31 -2.22
CA VAL A 97 3.21 27.78 -3.57
C VAL A 97 4.54 27.70 -4.33
N GLU A 98 5.36 28.74 -4.26
CA GLU A 98 6.67 28.76 -4.91
C GLU A 98 7.59 27.67 -4.34
N ARG A 99 7.73 27.61 -3.00
CA ARG A 99 8.53 26.58 -2.32
C ARG A 99 8.07 25.16 -2.65
N TYR A 100 6.76 24.93 -2.70
CA TYR A 100 6.20 23.63 -3.09
C TYR A 100 6.63 23.23 -4.50
N ASN A 101 6.62 24.16 -5.46
CA ASN A 101 6.97 23.86 -6.84
C ASN A 101 8.47 23.70 -7.06
N LEU A 102 9.30 24.50 -6.37
CA LEU A 102 10.75 24.30 -6.37
C LEU A 102 11.09 22.90 -5.85
N LYS A 103 10.47 22.49 -4.74
CA LYS A 103 10.61 21.14 -4.20
C LYS A 103 10.10 20.07 -5.17
N MET A 104 8.96 20.29 -5.82
CA MET A 104 8.39 19.33 -6.77
C MET A 104 9.31 19.10 -7.98
N VAL A 105 9.95 20.16 -8.49
CA VAL A 105 10.94 20.05 -9.58
C VAL A 105 12.20 19.33 -9.12
N GLU A 106 12.71 19.64 -7.92
CA GLU A 106 13.84 18.94 -7.31
C GLU A 106 13.53 17.43 -7.15
N ASP A 107 12.37 17.11 -6.59
CA ASP A 107 11.91 15.73 -6.36
C ASP A 107 11.64 14.97 -7.67
N ALA A 108 11.52 15.65 -8.82
CA ALA A 108 11.40 15.02 -10.12
C ALA A 108 12.74 14.62 -10.75
N GLY A 109 13.88 14.90 -10.09
CA GLY A 109 15.19 14.39 -10.51
C GLY A 109 15.63 14.84 -11.90
N GLY A 110 15.18 16.03 -12.33
CA GLY A 110 15.44 16.57 -13.66
C GLY A 110 14.28 16.42 -14.65
N LEU A 111 13.34 15.50 -14.44
CA LEU A 111 12.23 15.22 -15.39
C LEU A 111 11.20 16.34 -15.54
N LEU A 112 11.29 17.42 -14.75
CA LEU A 112 10.47 18.61 -14.89
C LEU A 112 11.33 19.81 -15.23
N ALA A 113 10.80 20.71 -16.06
CA ALA A 113 11.43 21.98 -16.35
C ALA A 113 11.49 22.87 -15.09
N PRO A 114 12.51 23.75 -14.97
CA PRO A 114 12.69 24.62 -13.81
C PRO A 114 11.53 25.58 -13.61
N VAL A 115 11.35 26.03 -12.35
CA VAL A 115 10.43 27.09 -11.97
C VAL A 115 11.24 28.37 -11.75
N GLU A 116 10.89 29.44 -12.46
CA GLU A 116 11.51 30.75 -12.26
C GLU A 116 11.08 31.35 -10.91
N VAL A 117 12.06 31.68 -10.07
CA VAL A 117 11.82 32.36 -8.78
C VAL A 117 11.19 33.75 -9.05
N GLY A 118 10.09 34.04 -8.36
CA GLY A 118 9.27 35.23 -8.59
C GLY A 118 8.37 35.15 -9.83
N GLY A 119 8.44 34.07 -10.61
CA GLY A 119 7.66 33.86 -11.84
C GLY A 119 6.27 33.26 -11.62
N CYS A 120 6.00 32.75 -10.41
CA CYS A 120 4.76 32.09 -10.02
C CYS A 120 3.60 33.10 -9.90
N ARG A 121 2.69 33.12 -10.87
CA ARG A 121 1.51 34.01 -10.84
C ARG A 121 0.20 33.29 -10.56
N TYR A 122 0.11 32.03 -10.98
CA TYR A 122 -1.09 31.21 -10.85
C TYR A 122 -0.73 29.79 -10.43
N ALA A 123 -1.65 29.10 -9.75
CA ALA A 123 -1.47 27.74 -9.28
C ALA A 123 -2.61 26.82 -9.75
N THR A 124 -2.28 25.71 -10.40
CA THR A 124 -3.24 24.78 -11.02
C THR A 124 -4.01 23.96 -9.99
N LEU A 125 -5.32 23.83 -10.20
CA LEU A 125 -6.19 22.85 -9.52
C LEU A 125 -6.57 21.70 -10.46
N SER A 126 -6.56 21.92 -11.79
CA SER A 126 -6.70 20.88 -12.82
C SER A 126 -5.67 21.09 -13.94
N ALA A 127 -5.52 20.10 -14.84
CA ALA A 127 -4.63 20.15 -16.00
C ALA A 127 -3.14 20.44 -15.67
N SER A 128 -2.70 20.12 -14.45
CA SER A 128 -1.33 20.38 -13.97
C SER A 128 -0.26 19.67 -14.81
N HIS A 129 -0.48 18.40 -15.18
CA HIS A 129 0.45 17.64 -16.03
C HIS A 129 0.52 18.22 -17.45
N THR A 130 -0.63 18.57 -18.04
CA THR A 130 -0.69 19.25 -19.34
C THR A 130 0.12 20.55 -19.32
N ASN A 131 -0.02 21.36 -18.27
CA ASN A 131 0.77 22.58 -18.13
C ASN A 131 2.27 22.30 -18.02
N GLN A 132 2.68 21.24 -17.30
CA GLN A 132 4.09 20.83 -17.24
C GLN A 132 4.59 20.36 -18.61
N VAL A 133 3.79 19.63 -19.39
CA VAL A 133 4.14 19.25 -20.77
C VAL A 133 4.41 20.49 -21.64
N LEU A 134 3.50 21.47 -21.61
CA LEU A 134 3.68 22.73 -22.35
C LEU A 134 4.93 23.49 -21.88
N ARG A 135 5.26 23.39 -20.59
CA ARG A 135 6.48 23.97 -20.03
C ARG A 135 7.74 23.25 -20.52
N LEU A 136 7.77 21.92 -20.55
CA LEU A 136 8.89 21.15 -21.10
C LEU A 136 9.21 21.61 -22.54
N ILE A 137 8.16 21.76 -23.36
CA ILE A 137 8.28 22.23 -24.75
C ILE A 137 8.80 23.68 -24.79
N SER A 138 8.23 24.59 -23.98
CA SER A 138 8.63 26.00 -23.95
C SER A 138 10.10 26.19 -23.56
N TYR A 139 10.67 25.30 -22.75
CA TYR A 139 12.08 25.36 -22.33
C TYR A 139 13.02 24.56 -23.24
N GLY A 140 12.52 23.85 -24.25
CA GLY A 140 13.31 22.88 -25.01
C GLY A 140 13.98 21.86 -24.08
N TRP A 141 13.21 21.37 -23.12
CA TRP A 141 13.70 20.49 -22.06
C TRP A 141 14.03 19.10 -22.62
N HIS A 142 14.73 18.29 -21.83
CA HIS A 142 15.03 16.93 -22.26
C HIS A 142 13.76 16.09 -22.36
N HIS A 143 13.74 15.19 -23.32
CA HIS A 143 12.69 14.18 -23.47
C HIS A 143 13.30 12.97 -24.15
N GLU A 144 13.54 11.92 -23.37
CA GLU A 144 13.98 10.61 -23.87
C GLU A 144 13.01 9.58 -23.30
N HIS A 145 12.36 8.82 -24.19
CA HIS A 145 11.58 7.65 -23.77
C HIS A 145 12.58 6.51 -23.52
N ILE A 146 12.72 6.11 -22.26
CA ILE A 146 13.78 5.21 -21.79
C ILE A 146 13.63 3.78 -22.34
N GLU A 147 12.46 3.39 -22.83
CA GLU A 147 12.17 1.97 -23.09
C GLU A 147 12.23 1.51 -24.56
N ASP A 148 12.25 2.40 -25.56
CA ASP A 148 12.15 1.94 -26.98
C ASP A 148 13.03 2.66 -28.01
N GLY A 149 13.96 3.56 -27.61
CA GLY A 149 14.98 4.10 -28.51
C GLY A 149 14.49 4.99 -29.68
N GLU A 150 13.19 5.06 -29.94
CA GLU A 150 12.57 5.96 -30.91
C GLU A 150 11.85 7.08 -30.17
N CYS A 151 12.51 8.23 -30.06
CA CYS A 151 11.80 9.46 -29.75
C CYS A 151 11.03 9.88 -30.99
N PRO A 152 9.76 10.33 -30.90
CA PRO A 152 9.12 11.00 -32.03
C PRO A 152 10.02 12.12 -32.56
N ASP A 153 9.98 12.39 -33.87
CA ASP A 153 10.83 13.33 -34.66
C ASP A 153 10.93 14.78 -34.14
N VAL A 154 10.38 15.06 -32.96
CA VAL A 154 10.34 16.35 -32.28
C VAL A 154 11.52 16.63 -31.35
N THR A 155 12.49 15.72 -31.18
CA THR A 155 13.70 15.98 -30.39
C THR A 155 14.98 16.10 -31.22
N VAL A 156 15.90 16.94 -30.77
CA VAL A 156 17.24 17.11 -31.34
C VAL A 156 18.25 17.08 -30.20
N GLY A 157 19.13 16.07 -30.19
CA GLY A 157 20.12 15.88 -29.11
C GLY A 157 19.48 15.64 -27.74
N GLY A 158 18.42 14.83 -27.68
CA GLY A 158 17.70 14.49 -26.44
C GLY A 158 16.80 15.60 -25.89
N ARG A 159 16.67 16.73 -26.61
CA ARG A 159 15.88 17.90 -26.21
C ARG A 159 14.74 18.18 -27.17
N ILE A 160 13.61 18.63 -26.64
CA ILE A 160 12.44 19.00 -27.45
C ILE A 160 12.79 20.19 -28.34
N SER A 161 12.61 20.02 -29.65
CA SER A 161 12.76 21.06 -30.66
C SER A 161 11.40 21.64 -31.02
N GLY A 162 11.19 22.91 -30.68
CA GLY A 162 9.99 23.64 -31.07
C GLY A 162 9.80 23.72 -32.59
N GLU A 163 10.89 23.77 -33.36
CA GLU A 163 10.82 23.79 -34.83
C GLU A 163 10.26 22.46 -35.37
N GLN A 164 10.74 21.33 -34.86
CA GLN A 164 10.25 20.03 -35.29
C GLN A 164 8.81 19.79 -34.83
N LEU A 165 8.50 20.18 -33.59
CA LEU A 165 7.13 20.14 -33.10
C LEU A 165 6.20 20.98 -33.98
N GLY A 166 6.60 22.19 -34.38
CA GLY A 166 5.81 23.05 -35.24
C GLY A 166 5.55 22.47 -36.63
N LYS A 167 6.38 21.55 -37.12
CA LYS A 167 6.16 20.81 -38.38
C LYS A 167 5.17 19.65 -38.20
N VAL A 168 5.26 18.94 -37.07
CA VAL A 168 4.44 17.76 -36.79
C VAL A 168 3.06 18.13 -36.27
N ASP A 169 2.99 19.06 -35.31
CA ASP A 169 1.76 19.54 -34.68
C ASP A 169 1.83 21.07 -34.43
N PRO A 170 1.42 21.88 -35.42
CA PRO A 170 1.45 23.35 -35.31
C PRO A 170 0.59 23.90 -34.17
N LEU A 171 -0.52 23.23 -33.83
CA LEU A 171 -1.41 23.68 -32.75
C LEU A 171 -0.80 23.40 -31.38
N PHE A 172 -0.15 22.25 -31.21
CA PHE A 172 0.56 21.95 -29.98
C PHE A 172 1.73 22.90 -29.75
N TYR A 173 2.50 23.17 -30.81
CA TYR A 173 3.57 24.17 -30.77
C TYR A 173 3.02 25.54 -30.37
N LYS A 174 1.91 25.99 -30.98
CA LYS A 174 1.25 27.25 -30.63
C LYS A 174 0.81 27.27 -29.16
N ALA A 175 0.18 26.21 -28.66
CA ALA A 175 -0.24 26.11 -27.26
C ALA A 175 0.95 26.19 -26.29
N ALA A 176 2.10 25.62 -26.65
CA ALA A 176 3.31 25.70 -25.84
C ALA A 176 3.96 27.10 -25.86
N GLN A 177 3.95 27.78 -27.01
CA GLN A 177 4.55 29.09 -27.19
C GLN A 177 3.68 30.26 -26.74
N GLU A 178 2.35 30.15 -26.83
CA GLU A 178 1.39 31.22 -26.49
C GLU A 178 0.68 30.96 -25.16
N GLY A 179 0.77 29.74 -24.63
CA GLY A 179 -0.04 29.28 -23.51
C GLY A 179 -1.46 28.90 -23.93
N ILE A 180 -2.26 28.46 -22.97
CA ILE A 180 -3.66 28.03 -23.16
C ILE A 180 -4.61 28.93 -22.39
N VAL A 181 -5.91 28.85 -22.68
CA VAL A 181 -6.95 29.62 -21.97
C VAL A 181 -7.30 28.90 -20.66
N TRP A 182 -7.07 29.57 -19.54
CA TRP A 182 -7.37 29.10 -18.19
C TRP A 182 -8.65 29.74 -17.66
N THR A 183 -9.43 28.94 -16.93
CA THR A 183 -10.35 29.49 -15.93
C THR A 183 -9.54 29.84 -14.69
N VAL A 184 -9.51 31.11 -14.31
CA VAL A 184 -8.74 31.64 -13.20
C VAL A 184 -9.68 32.06 -12.09
N ILE A 185 -9.49 31.52 -10.89
CA ILE A 185 -10.20 31.92 -9.68
C ILE A 185 -9.38 32.98 -8.94
N SER A 186 -10.05 34.02 -8.45
CA SER A 186 -9.40 35.07 -7.67
C SER A 186 -8.82 34.53 -6.35
N SER A 187 -7.64 35.03 -6.00
CA SER A 187 -6.97 34.69 -4.72
C SER A 187 -7.84 35.03 -3.50
N LEU A 188 -8.72 36.03 -3.62
CA LEU A 188 -9.67 36.42 -2.57
C LEU A 188 -10.56 35.24 -2.14
N VAL A 189 -11.00 34.42 -3.08
CA VAL A 189 -11.91 33.29 -2.83
C VAL A 189 -11.23 32.23 -1.99
N LEU A 190 -10.03 31.79 -2.38
CA LEU A 190 -9.29 30.74 -1.66
C LEU A 190 -8.69 31.25 -0.34
N THR A 191 -8.45 32.56 -0.23
CA THR A 191 -8.07 33.17 1.06
C THR A 191 -9.20 33.03 2.08
N GLN A 192 -10.45 33.25 1.67
CA GLN A 192 -11.61 33.16 2.56
C GLN A 192 -12.11 31.72 2.73
N TYR A 193 -12.02 30.88 1.69
CA TYR A 193 -12.45 29.49 1.69
C TYR A 193 -11.36 28.54 1.15
N PRO A 194 -10.30 28.25 1.94
CA PRO A 194 -9.19 27.39 1.49
C PRO A 194 -9.63 25.97 1.08
N ILE A 195 -10.71 25.46 1.68
CA ILE A 195 -11.28 24.12 1.38
C ILE A 195 -11.69 23.95 -0.09
N LEU A 196 -12.01 25.05 -0.78
CA LEU A 196 -12.41 25.02 -2.19
C LEU A 196 -11.30 24.47 -3.08
N ALA A 197 -10.03 24.64 -2.70
CA ALA A 197 -8.92 24.04 -3.43
C ALA A 197 -9.06 22.51 -3.52
N ASN A 198 -9.49 21.84 -2.43
CA ASN A 198 -9.69 20.39 -2.40
C ASN A 198 -10.89 19.98 -3.26
N ILE A 199 -12.03 20.65 -3.11
CA ILE A 199 -13.25 20.34 -3.87
C ILE A 199 -13.00 20.49 -5.38
N LEU A 200 -12.37 21.59 -5.78
CA LEU A 200 -12.13 21.90 -7.19
C LEU A 200 -11.06 21.00 -7.82
N GLN A 201 -9.98 20.69 -7.09
CA GLN A 201 -8.95 19.77 -7.61
C GLN A 201 -9.48 18.35 -7.73
N GLU A 202 -10.24 17.85 -6.74
CA GLU A 202 -10.82 16.51 -6.80
C GLU A 202 -11.81 16.40 -7.95
N ALA A 203 -12.72 17.37 -8.09
CA ALA A 203 -13.67 17.40 -9.19
C ALA A 203 -12.97 17.48 -10.56
N GLY A 204 -11.96 18.34 -10.69
CA GLY A 204 -11.17 18.50 -11.92
C GLY A 204 -10.45 17.22 -12.32
N ASN A 205 -9.91 16.49 -11.34
CA ASN A 205 -9.19 15.23 -11.55
C ASN A 205 -10.13 14.03 -11.77
N THR A 206 -11.37 14.06 -11.25
CA THR A 206 -12.37 12.97 -11.37
C THR A 206 -12.64 12.61 -12.84
N SER A 207 -12.73 13.60 -13.73
CA SER A 207 -13.01 13.35 -15.16
C SER A 207 -11.91 12.55 -15.85
N GLY A 208 -10.64 12.79 -15.52
CA GLY A 208 -9.51 11.99 -15.97
C GLY A 208 -9.42 10.64 -15.25
N GLN A 209 -9.86 10.58 -13.99
CA GLN A 209 -9.87 9.35 -13.18
C GLN A 209 -10.92 8.32 -13.64
N LEU A 210 -12.04 8.78 -14.23
CA LEU A 210 -13.01 7.88 -14.88
C LEU A 210 -12.40 7.13 -16.07
N GLN A 211 -11.36 7.67 -16.69
CA GLN A 211 -10.62 7.05 -17.80
C GLN A 211 -9.34 6.33 -17.35
N ARG A 212 -8.78 6.68 -16.19
CA ARG A 212 -7.55 6.11 -15.62
C ARG A 212 -7.69 5.94 -14.11
N LYS A 213 -7.43 4.74 -13.57
CA LYS A 213 -7.50 4.47 -12.13
C LYS A 213 -6.72 5.53 -11.32
N GLU A 214 -7.29 5.95 -10.18
CA GLU A 214 -6.58 6.82 -9.24
C GLU A 214 -5.29 6.15 -8.73
N HIS A 215 -4.21 6.94 -8.64
CA HIS A 215 -2.92 6.47 -8.20
C HIS A 215 -2.94 6.05 -6.72
N GLU A 216 -2.41 4.87 -6.38
CA GLU A 216 -2.53 4.32 -5.02
C GLU A 216 -1.83 5.17 -3.94
N LEU A 217 -0.71 5.86 -4.25
CA LEU A 217 -0.11 6.79 -3.28
C LEU A 217 -0.94 8.07 -3.10
N GLN A 218 -1.65 8.51 -4.14
CA GLN A 218 -2.60 9.63 -4.01
C GLN A 218 -3.72 9.24 -3.05
N LEU A 219 -4.26 8.02 -3.17
CA LEU A 219 -5.25 7.48 -2.24
C LEU A 219 -4.69 7.39 -0.81
N ALA A 220 -3.46 6.89 -0.66
CA ALA A 220 -2.79 6.81 0.64
C ALA A 220 -2.64 8.19 1.31
N ARG A 221 -2.31 9.24 0.53
CA ARG A 221 -2.29 10.63 1.03
C ARG A 221 -3.65 11.12 1.47
N ARG A 222 -4.69 10.89 0.68
CA ARG A 222 -6.06 11.31 1.04
C ARG A 222 -6.48 10.65 2.35
N LEU A 223 -6.29 9.33 2.46
CA LEU A 223 -6.58 8.58 3.68
C LEU A 223 -5.76 9.12 4.87
N HIS A 224 -4.49 9.46 4.66
CA HIS A 224 -3.66 10.05 5.71
C HIS A 224 -4.20 11.42 6.17
N HIS A 225 -4.55 12.31 5.25
CA HIS A 225 -5.15 13.61 5.58
C HIS A 225 -6.48 13.46 6.33
N GLU A 226 -7.36 12.56 5.87
CA GLU A 226 -8.63 12.28 6.55
C GLU A 226 -8.40 11.74 7.97
N CYS A 227 -7.43 10.85 8.15
CA CYS A 227 -7.04 10.37 9.47
C CYS A 227 -6.55 11.51 10.39
N LEU A 228 -5.76 12.46 9.87
CA LEU A 228 -5.31 13.62 10.63
C LEU A 228 -6.48 14.55 11.01
N ASN A 229 -7.40 14.78 10.07
CA ASN A 229 -8.61 15.60 10.31
C ASN A 229 -9.50 14.96 11.37
N LEU A 230 -9.74 13.65 11.28
CA LEU A 230 -10.49 12.90 12.29
C LEU A 230 -9.81 13.02 13.66
N LYS A 231 -8.49 12.85 13.74
CA LYS A 231 -7.74 13.03 15.00
C LYS A 231 -7.89 14.44 15.58
N ALA A 232 -7.89 15.48 14.75
CA ALA A 232 -8.04 16.86 15.21
C ALA A 232 -9.46 17.18 15.73
N THR A 233 -10.49 16.50 15.22
CA THR A 233 -11.89 16.69 15.64
C THR A 233 -12.31 15.82 16.82
N MET A 234 -11.50 14.83 17.19
CA MET A 234 -11.79 13.93 18.30
C MET A 234 -11.39 14.56 19.65
N PRO A 235 -12.21 14.39 20.71
CA PRO A 235 -11.82 14.76 22.07
C PRO A 235 -10.45 14.17 22.45
N PRO A 236 -9.59 14.91 23.18
CA PRO A 236 -8.34 14.35 23.72
C PRO A 236 -8.63 13.04 24.46
N GLY A 237 -7.99 11.94 24.04
CA GLY A 237 -8.19 10.60 24.62
C GLY A 237 -9.25 9.70 23.94
N SER A 238 -9.85 10.14 22.83
CA SER A 238 -10.67 9.28 21.96
C SER A 238 -9.91 8.87 20.71
N GLY A 239 -8.91 7.99 20.86
CA GLY A 239 -8.11 7.51 19.73
C GLY A 239 -8.87 6.52 18.86
N VAL A 240 -9.09 6.85 17.59
CA VAL A 240 -9.23 5.82 16.54
C VAL A 240 -7.87 5.14 16.42
N SER A 241 -7.72 3.97 17.03
CA SER A 241 -6.64 3.06 16.68
C SER A 241 -7.02 2.41 15.36
N TYR A 242 -6.50 2.95 14.25
CA TYR A 242 -6.03 2.06 13.22
C TYR A 242 -4.93 1.20 13.87
N SER A 243 -4.79 -0.05 13.48
CA SER A 243 -3.74 -0.96 13.98
C SER A 243 -2.34 -0.58 13.47
N ASP A 244 -2.02 0.71 13.44
CA ASP A 244 -0.75 1.30 13.10
C ASP A 244 -0.60 2.59 13.94
N GLY A 245 0.47 2.68 14.73
CA GLY A 245 0.85 3.91 15.43
C GLY A 245 0.69 3.87 16.95
N ARG A 246 1.80 3.62 17.65
CA ARG A 246 1.98 4.07 19.05
C ARG A 246 1.92 5.60 19.07
N GLU A 247 1.19 6.16 20.03
CA GLU A 247 0.98 7.59 20.22
C GLU A 247 2.30 8.38 20.25
N GLY A 248 2.27 9.57 19.63
CA GLY A 248 3.23 10.65 19.80
C GLY A 248 4.38 10.71 18.78
N SER A 249 4.98 9.57 18.42
CA SER A 249 6.13 9.52 17.50
C SER A 249 5.95 8.60 16.29
N GLY A 250 5.11 7.56 16.41
CA GLY A 250 4.88 6.58 15.33
C GLY A 250 4.13 7.17 14.14
N ASP A 251 3.12 8.00 14.38
CA ASP A 251 2.33 8.65 13.32
C ASP A 251 3.16 9.60 12.47
N ALA A 252 4.00 10.42 13.11
CA ALA A 252 4.88 11.35 12.41
C ALA A 252 5.97 10.61 11.61
N GLN A 253 6.50 9.51 12.15
CA GLN A 253 7.45 8.66 11.44
C GLN A 253 6.83 7.94 10.25
N GLN A 254 5.59 7.45 10.37
CA GLN A 254 4.86 6.86 9.23
C GLN A 254 4.53 7.90 8.16
N ALA A 255 4.08 9.10 8.57
CA ALA A 255 3.83 10.21 7.66
C ALA A 255 5.11 10.59 6.89
N ALA A 256 6.22 10.74 7.60
CA ALA A 256 7.52 11.04 6.99
C ALA A 256 7.96 9.91 6.04
N ALA A 257 7.78 8.64 6.42
CA ALA A 257 8.16 7.51 5.59
C ALA A 257 7.30 7.40 4.31
N LEU A 258 6.01 7.77 4.37
CA LEU A 258 5.14 7.85 3.19
C LEU A 258 5.60 8.96 2.24
N LEU A 259 5.89 10.16 2.77
CA LEU A 259 6.43 11.27 1.99
C LEU A 259 7.77 10.93 1.33
N GLU A 260 8.66 10.21 2.05
CA GLU A 260 9.89 9.69 1.46
C GLU A 260 9.63 8.66 0.35
N THR A 261 8.64 7.77 0.52
CA THR A 261 8.28 6.80 -0.52
C THR A 261 7.80 7.50 -1.78
N GLU A 262 6.97 8.52 -1.67
CA GLU A 262 6.56 9.33 -2.82
C GLU A 262 7.73 10.04 -3.48
N ARG A 263 8.63 10.60 -2.68
CA ARG A 263 9.86 11.23 -3.18
C ARG A 263 10.70 10.23 -3.97
N CYS A 264 10.84 9.00 -3.46
CA CYS A 264 11.50 7.92 -4.17
C CYS A 264 10.82 7.62 -5.51
N VAL A 265 9.49 7.46 -5.52
CA VAL A 265 8.73 7.23 -6.77
C VAL A 265 8.99 8.33 -7.80
N LYS A 266 8.99 9.60 -7.38
CA LYS A 266 9.26 10.73 -8.28
C LYS A 266 10.71 10.77 -8.77
N LEU A 267 11.69 10.54 -7.90
CA LEU A 267 13.13 10.58 -8.24
C LEU A 267 13.60 9.38 -9.07
N CYS A 268 13.02 8.21 -8.83
CA CYS A 268 13.37 6.95 -9.49
C CYS A 268 12.52 6.69 -10.75
N GLY A 269 11.65 7.62 -11.14
CA GLY A 269 10.85 7.50 -12.36
C GLY A 269 9.73 6.47 -12.27
N GLY A 270 9.17 6.21 -11.08
CA GLY A 270 8.00 5.35 -10.95
C GLY A 270 6.77 5.95 -11.66
N SER A 271 5.99 5.09 -12.30
CA SER A 271 4.76 5.47 -13.00
C SER A 271 3.58 5.55 -12.02
N SER A 272 2.72 6.56 -12.15
CA SER A 272 1.49 6.59 -11.34
C SER A 272 0.45 5.55 -11.75
N GLN A 273 0.67 4.88 -12.89
CA GLN A 273 -0.22 3.82 -13.38
C GLN A 273 0.05 2.47 -12.73
N ARG A 274 1.16 2.33 -11.99
CA ARG A 274 1.45 1.07 -11.32
C ARG A 274 0.44 0.82 -10.20
N ASP A 275 -0.17 -0.36 -10.24
CA ASP A 275 -1.24 -0.80 -9.36
C ASP A 275 -0.80 -2.06 -8.62
N LEU A 276 -0.64 -1.98 -7.30
CA LEU A 276 -0.23 -3.11 -6.46
C LEU A 276 -1.44 -3.92 -5.97
N GLY A 277 -2.61 -3.29 -5.89
CA GLY A 277 -3.88 -3.92 -5.53
C GLY A 277 -4.06 -4.12 -4.03
N ALA A 278 -5.32 -4.19 -3.59
CA ALA A 278 -5.71 -4.21 -2.17
C ALA A 278 -5.00 -5.32 -1.36
N SER A 279 -4.84 -6.52 -1.93
CA SER A 279 -4.19 -7.63 -1.22
C SER A 279 -2.73 -7.38 -0.88
N PHE A 280 -2.03 -6.57 -1.69
CA PHE A 280 -0.66 -6.14 -1.43
C PHE A 280 -0.64 -5.20 -0.24
N TRP A 281 -1.45 -4.13 -0.27
CA TRP A 281 -1.58 -3.15 0.81
C TRP A 281 -2.02 -3.78 2.14
N ASP A 282 -3.00 -4.67 2.12
CA ASP A 282 -3.45 -5.43 3.30
C ASP A 282 -2.36 -6.34 3.88
N SER A 283 -1.45 -6.82 3.03
CA SER A 283 -0.32 -7.64 3.47
C SER A 283 0.81 -6.76 4.01
N LEU A 284 1.02 -5.58 3.40
CA LEU A 284 2.06 -4.62 3.77
C LEU A 284 1.80 -4.01 5.16
N GLY A 285 0.53 -3.76 5.48
CA GLY A 285 0.08 -3.26 6.78
C GLY A 285 0.13 -4.28 7.93
N ARG A 286 0.61 -5.51 7.68
CA ARG A 286 0.75 -6.51 8.76
C ARG A 286 2.06 -6.32 9.51
N ASP A 287 1.97 -6.46 10.82
CA ASP A 287 3.14 -6.45 11.68
C ASP A 287 3.93 -7.75 11.64
N LEU A 288 5.23 -7.61 11.89
CA LEU A 288 6.13 -8.73 12.06
C LEU A 288 5.75 -9.53 13.32
N LYS A 289 5.37 -10.80 13.15
CA LYS A 289 4.94 -11.64 14.26
C LYS A 289 6.04 -11.82 15.31
N GLY A 290 5.80 -11.29 16.50
CA GLY A 290 6.70 -11.40 17.65
C GLY A 290 8.01 -10.63 17.51
N GLY A 291 8.08 -9.61 16.64
CA GLY A 291 9.23 -8.72 16.45
C GLY A 291 8.89 -7.25 16.67
N ALA A 292 9.91 -6.38 16.60
CA ALA A 292 9.71 -4.94 16.52
C ALA A 292 9.14 -4.55 15.14
N PRO A 293 8.46 -3.38 15.01
CA PRO A 293 8.06 -2.85 13.72
C PRO A 293 9.27 -2.63 12.81
N VAL A 294 9.17 -3.06 11.55
CA VAL A 294 10.23 -2.93 10.52
C VAL A 294 9.83 -1.87 9.49
N LEU A 295 9.74 -0.61 9.96
CA LEU A 295 9.16 0.48 9.18
C LEU A 295 9.96 0.78 7.91
N ARG A 296 11.30 0.78 7.99
CA ARG A 296 12.16 1.11 6.84
C ARG A 296 12.10 0.01 5.80
N LEU A 297 12.16 -1.25 6.21
CA LEU A 297 11.97 -2.40 5.34
C LEU A 297 10.62 -2.35 4.63
N ARG A 298 9.53 -2.06 5.36
CA ARG A 298 8.17 -1.94 4.79
C ARG A 298 8.12 -0.90 3.69
N HIS A 299 8.67 0.29 3.92
CA HIS A 299 8.68 1.37 2.93
C HIS A 299 9.66 1.10 1.78
N ALA A 300 10.83 0.50 2.04
CA ALA A 300 11.75 0.07 0.99
C ALA A 300 11.12 -0.98 0.07
N MET A 301 10.35 -1.91 0.63
CA MET A 301 9.61 -2.92 -0.13
C MET A 301 8.51 -2.30 -0.99
N LEU A 302 7.77 -1.32 -0.45
CA LEU A 302 6.80 -0.54 -1.21
C LEU A 302 7.46 0.25 -2.34
N ARG A 303 8.58 0.92 -2.08
CA ARG A 303 9.37 1.63 -3.10
C ARG A 303 9.79 0.69 -4.22
N LEU A 304 10.40 -0.45 -3.88
CA LEU A 304 10.82 -1.46 -4.84
C LEU A 304 9.65 -1.97 -5.69
N ALA A 305 8.49 -2.20 -5.07
CA ALA A 305 7.29 -2.59 -5.82
C ALA A 305 6.82 -1.47 -6.78
N LEU A 306 6.91 -0.20 -6.37
CA LEU A 306 6.44 0.94 -7.16
C LEU A 306 7.40 1.42 -8.25
N VAL A 307 8.71 1.23 -8.10
CA VAL A 307 9.73 1.75 -9.05
C VAL A 307 10.60 0.67 -9.69
N GLY A 308 10.68 -0.53 -9.11
CA GLY A 308 11.47 -1.63 -9.66
C GLY A 308 10.87 -2.19 -10.95
N PRO A 309 11.51 -3.16 -11.61
CA PRO A 309 10.89 -3.86 -12.73
C PRO A 309 9.58 -4.54 -12.33
N ASP A 310 8.73 -4.77 -13.32
CA ASP A 310 7.43 -5.40 -13.10
C ASP A 310 7.58 -6.78 -12.42
N GLN A 311 6.74 -7.00 -11.41
CA GLN A 311 6.65 -8.26 -10.63
C GLN A 311 7.90 -8.67 -9.82
N VAL A 312 8.89 -7.78 -9.66
CA VAL A 312 10.07 -8.10 -8.82
C VAL A 312 9.68 -8.41 -7.38
N ILE A 313 8.71 -7.66 -6.83
CA ILE A 313 8.08 -7.93 -5.55
C ILE A 313 6.58 -8.14 -5.77
N ASN A 314 6.03 -9.20 -5.20
CA ASN A 314 4.60 -9.49 -5.24
C ASN A 314 4.00 -9.67 -3.84
N THR A 315 2.67 -9.81 -3.77
CA THR A 315 1.93 -9.99 -2.51
C THR A 315 2.42 -11.19 -1.68
N GLY A 316 2.91 -12.26 -2.30
CA GLY A 316 3.49 -13.41 -1.61
C GLY A 316 4.76 -13.04 -0.84
N ASP A 317 5.63 -12.22 -1.46
CA ASP A 317 6.84 -11.71 -0.83
C ASP A 317 6.48 -10.81 0.37
N VAL A 318 5.51 -9.91 0.20
CA VAL A 318 5.05 -9.03 1.30
C VAL A 318 4.49 -9.85 2.46
N LYS A 319 3.72 -10.91 2.19
CA LYS A 319 3.24 -11.83 3.24
C LYS A 319 4.40 -12.51 3.97
N LYS A 320 5.46 -12.90 3.27
CA LYS A 320 6.65 -13.53 3.85
C LYS A 320 7.35 -12.58 4.83
N MET A 321 7.35 -11.27 4.59
CA MET A 321 7.89 -10.26 5.52
C MET A 321 7.31 -10.40 6.94
N SER A 322 6.01 -10.67 7.06
CA SER A 322 5.32 -10.81 8.36
C SER A 322 5.50 -12.19 9.04
N SER A 323 6.20 -13.13 8.40
CA SER A 323 6.34 -14.50 8.87
C SER A 323 7.41 -14.65 9.95
N VAL A 324 7.21 -15.61 10.87
CA VAL A 324 8.18 -15.91 11.93
C VAL A 324 9.50 -16.41 11.35
N ALA A 325 9.45 -17.16 10.25
CA ALA A 325 10.64 -17.70 9.60
C ALA A 325 11.53 -16.61 8.96
N PHE A 326 10.96 -15.46 8.61
CA PHE A 326 11.69 -14.35 7.98
C PHE A 326 12.11 -13.27 8.98
N LYS A 327 11.77 -13.44 10.26
CA LYS A 327 11.94 -12.42 11.31
C LYS A 327 13.38 -11.93 11.44
N GLU A 328 14.35 -12.83 11.47
CA GLU A 328 15.77 -12.46 11.64
C GLU A 328 16.30 -11.67 10.44
N THR A 329 15.98 -12.12 9.23
CA THR A 329 16.34 -11.41 7.99
C THR A 329 15.68 -10.03 7.92
N ALA A 330 14.40 -9.93 8.29
CA ALA A 330 13.66 -8.67 8.30
C ALA A 330 14.28 -7.64 9.26
N LEU A 331 14.56 -8.05 10.50
CA LEU A 331 15.18 -7.17 11.50
C LEU A 331 16.58 -6.73 11.08
N ARG A 332 17.43 -7.66 10.60
CA ARG A 332 18.78 -7.32 10.15
C ARG A 332 18.78 -6.35 8.96
N CYS A 333 17.81 -6.49 8.05
CA CYS A 333 17.66 -5.59 6.91
C CYS A 333 17.22 -4.19 7.37
N ASP A 334 16.21 -4.10 8.24
CA ASP A 334 15.70 -2.84 8.80
C ASP A 334 16.77 -2.12 9.64
N ASP A 335 17.46 -2.84 10.52
CA ASP A 335 18.54 -2.31 11.36
C ASP A 335 19.69 -1.74 10.52
N LEU A 336 20.04 -2.39 9.40
CA LEU A 336 21.08 -1.88 8.50
C LEU A 336 20.65 -0.58 7.81
N MET A 337 19.38 -0.46 7.41
CA MET A 337 18.85 0.79 6.85
C MET A 337 18.91 1.93 7.89
N ILE A 338 18.58 1.63 9.14
CA ILE A 338 18.64 2.57 10.26
C ILE A 338 20.09 3.01 10.51
N ASP A 339 21.02 2.06 10.64
CA ASP A 339 22.45 2.33 10.83
C ASP A 339 23.00 3.21 9.71
N MET A 340 22.70 2.88 8.45
CA MET A 340 23.24 3.64 7.32
C MET A 340 22.69 5.06 7.24
N ARG A 341 21.40 5.25 7.54
CA ARG A 341 20.83 6.60 7.63
C ARG A 341 21.48 7.41 8.72
N ALA A 342 21.72 6.81 9.90
CA ALA A 342 22.41 7.52 10.98
C ALA A 342 23.81 7.99 10.56
N TYR A 343 24.57 7.19 9.81
CA TYR A 343 25.87 7.62 9.27
C TYR A 343 25.73 8.69 8.19
N TYR A 344 24.76 8.55 7.29
CA TYR A 344 24.47 9.48 6.21
C TYR A 344 24.10 10.87 6.75
N GLU A 345 23.16 10.92 7.70
CA GLU A 345 22.65 12.16 8.32
C GLU A 345 23.70 12.82 9.23
N ALA A 346 24.51 12.04 9.96
CA ALA A 346 25.51 12.58 10.87
C ALA A 346 26.77 13.15 10.16
N ARG A 347 26.98 12.83 8.88
CA ARG A 347 28.22 13.17 8.16
C ARG A 347 28.05 14.07 6.95
N LEU A 348 26.84 14.16 6.40
CA LEU A 348 26.55 14.96 5.22
C LEU A 348 25.71 16.18 5.60
N ALA A 349 25.97 17.31 4.96
CA ALA A 349 25.12 18.50 5.08
C ALA A 349 23.77 18.28 4.37
N ASP A 350 22.71 18.99 4.78
CA ASP A 350 21.35 18.83 4.22
C ASP A 350 21.31 18.95 2.68
N GLU A 351 22.13 19.83 2.09
CA GLU A 351 22.24 19.99 0.64
C GLU A 351 22.83 18.75 -0.06
N GLU A 352 23.83 18.11 0.56
CA GLU A 352 24.43 16.87 0.07
C GLU A 352 23.46 15.71 0.23
N GLN A 353 22.75 15.67 1.36
CA GLN A 353 21.72 14.69 1.62
C GLN A 353 20.59 14.75 0.58
N SER A 354 20.16 15.95 0.18
CA SER A 354 19.14 16.09 -0.87
C SER A 354 19.63 15.57 -2.22
N LYS A 355 20.87 15.88 -2.60
CA LYS A 355 21.49 15.44 -3.87
C LYS A 355 21.67 13.93 -3.95
N LEU A 356 22.01 13.28 -2.84
CA LEU A 356 22.30 11.84 -2.78
C LEU A 356 21.09 10.99 -2.35
N GLN A 357 19.92 11.62 -2.15
CA GLN A 357 18.73 10.93 -1.67
C GLN A 357 18.32 9.73 -2.56
N LYS A 358 18.45 9.88 -3.89
CA LYS A 358 18.18 8.80 -4.84
C LYS A 358 19.06 7.58 -4.58
N LEU A 359 20.35 7.79 -4.34
CA LEU A 359 21.32 6.74 -4.05
C LEU A 359 20.98 5.99 -2.75
N LEU A 360 20.50 6.72 -1.73
CA LEU A 360 20.03 6.10 -0.48
C LEU A 360 18.80 5.20 -0.73
N PHE A 361 17.83 5.65 -1.52
CA PHE A 361 16.66 4.85 -1.84
C PHE A 361 17.00 3.61 -2.67
N GLU A 362 17.90 3.74 -3.64
CA GLU A 362 18.40 2.60 -4.44
C GLU A 362 19.08 1.55 -3.55
N PHE A 363 19.92 1.99 -2.61
CA PHE A 363 20.53 1.10 -1.61
C PHE A 363 19.48 0.35 -0.77
N GLU A 364 18.46 1.05 -0.26
CA GLU A 364 17.40 0.41 0.53
C GLU A 364 16.60 -0.61 -0.29
N MET A 365 16.31 -0.31 -1.56
CA MET A 365 15.64 -1.26 -2.45
C MET A 365 16.53 -2.46 -2.79
N GLU A 366 17.84 -2.25 -2.98
CA GLU A 366 18.82 -3.32 -3.18
C GLU A 366 18.86 -4.27 -1.98
N LEU A 367 18.80 -3.75 -0.74
CA LEU A 367 18.70 -4.58 0.46
C LEU A 367 17.44 -5.43 0.48
N VAL A 368 16.30 -4.90 0.04
CA VAL A 368 15.06 -5.69 -0.11
C VAL A 368 15.26 -6.80 -1.15
N ALA A 369 15.83 -6.46 -2.31
CA ALA A 369 16.08 -7.45 -3.35
C ALA A 369 17.00 -8.59 -2.85
N ILE A 370 18.04 -8.27 -2.08
CA ILE A 370 18.91 -9.28 -1.45
C ILE A 370 18.14 -10.11 -0.40
N ALA A 371 17.35 -9.45 0.46
CA ALA A 371 16.60 -10.12 1.53
C ALA A 371 15.58 -11.13 1.00
N PHE A 372 14.97 -10.85 -0.17
CA PHE A 372 13.96 -11.69 -0.80
C PHE A 372 14.48 -12.56 -1.95
N ASP A 373 15.80 -12.52 -2.20
CA ASP A 373 16.48 -13.21 -3.31
C ASP A 373 15.88 -12.89 -4.69
N LYS A 374 15.58 -11.60 -4.92
CA LYS A 374 14.97 -11.06 -6.13
C LYS A 374 15.99 -10.37 -7.02
N ARG A 375 17.05 -11.11 -7.37
CA ARG A 375 18.16 -10.59 -8.19
C ARG A 375 17.69 -10.45 -9.64
N HIS A 376 17.52 -9.21 -10.10
CA HIS A 376 17.24 -8.92 -11.51
C HIS A 376 18.43 -8.15 -12.11
N CYS A 377 18.94 -8.63 -13.25
CA CYS A 377 20.22 -8.23 -13.83
C CYS A 377 20.27 -6.78 -14.32
N SER A 378 19.11 -6.13 -14.47
CA SER A 378 19.02 -4.74 -14.95
C SER A 378 18.99 -3.69 -13.84
N CYS A 379 18.92 -4.08 -12.56
CA CYS A 379 18.36 -3.17 -11.55
C CYS A 379 19.39 -2.55 -10.62
N TRP A 380 20.36 -3.30 -10.09
CA TRP A 380 21.30 -2.77 -9.09
C TRP A 380 22.64 -3.48 -9.15
N LYS A 381 23.64 -2.93 -8.47
CA LYS A 381 25.00 -3.46 -8.41
C LYS A 381 24.93 -4.92 -7.93
N ASN A 382 25.82 -5.78 -8.43
CA ASN A 382 25.82 -7.22 -8.14
C ASN A 382 26.26 -7.55 -6.69
N ALA A 383 25.77 -6.85 -5.67
CA ALA A 383 26.05 -7.18 -4.28
C ALA A 383 25.43 -8.53 -3.93
N ALA A 384 26.24 -9.45 -3.43
CA ALA A 384 25.80 -10.78 -3.04
C ALA A 384 25.33 -10.85 -1.58
N SER A 385 25.61 -9.82 -0.77
CA SER A 385 25.23 -9.74 0.64
C SER A 385 24.90 -8.30 1.08
N PHE A 386 24.23 -8.17 2.23
CA PHE A 386 23.94 -6.88 2.86
C PHE A 386 25.20 -6.04 3.11
N GLU A 387 26.29 -6.68 3.54
CA GLU A 387 27.56 -5.99 3.79
C GLU A 387 28.20 -5.46 2.50
N GLN A 388 28.10 -6.19 1.39
CA GLN A 388 28.61 -5.74 0.10
C GLN A 388 27.78 -4.56 -0.44
N ALA A 389 26.45 -4.60 -0.28
CA ALA A 389 25.57 -3.50 -0.65
C ALA A 389 25.88 -2.25 0.20
N ALA A 390 26.06 -2.42 1.51
CA ALA A 390 26.43 -1.31 2.41
C ALA A 390 27.77 -0.69 2.01
N GLN A 391 28.78 -1.52 1.71
CA GLN A 391 30.08 -1.03 1.26
C GLN A 391 29.99 -0.30 -0.10
N ALA A 392 29.24 -0.85 -1.06
CA ALA A 392 29.02 -0.23 -2.35
C ALA A 392 28.30 1.13 -2.24
N PHE A 393 27.34 1.25 -1.31
CA PHE A 393 26.68 2.52 -1.00
C PHE A 393 27.68 3.55 -0.43
N VAL A 394 28.51 3.16 0.55
CA VAL A 394 29.56 4.03 1.12
C VAL A 394 30.51 4.54 0.03
N ASP A 395 30.97 3.67 -0.85
CA ASP A 395 31.87 4.07 -1.94
C ASP A 395 31.18 4.98 -2.96
N SER A 396 29.88 4.75 -3.22
CA SER A 396 29.09 5.60 -4.11
C SER A 396 28.89 7.00 -3.51
N VAL A 397 28.61 7.11 -2.21
CA VAL A 397 28.55 8.41 -1.51
C VAL A 397 29.90 9.11 -1.59
N PHE A 398 30.99 8.41 -1.26
CA PHE A 398 32.34 8.97 -1.33
C PHE A 398 32.70 9.49 -2.73
N GLN A 399 32.30 8.79 -3.81
CA GLN A 399 32.54 9.24 -5.18
C GLN A 399 31.83 10.56 -5.53
N HIS A 400 30.67 10.83 -4.94
CA HIS A 400 29.89 12.02 -5.30
C HIS A 400 30.24 13.26 -4.46
N VAL A 401 30.54 13.09 -3.17
CA VAL A 401 30.77 14.21 -2.23
C VAL A 401 32.15 14.20 -1.57
N ASN A 402 32.99 13.20 -1.86
CA ASN A 402 34.33 13.04 -1.27
C ASN A 402 34.33 12.98 0.28
N VAL A 403 33.19 12.60 0.88
CA VAL A 403 33.02 12.39 2.31
C VAL A 403 32.77 10.91 2.57
N ARG A 404 33.57 10.33 3.47
CA ARG A 404 33.42 8.94 3.89
C ARG A 404 32.54 8.85 5.12
N ILE A 405 31.36 8.25 4.97
CA ILE A 405 30.33 8.20 6.02
C ILE A 405 30.61 7.14 7.08
N THR A 406 31.32 6.05 6.75
CA THR A 406 31.73 4.98 7.68
C THR A 406 32.75 4.03 7.03
N ASP A 407 33.53 3.30 7.85
CA ASP A 407 34.49 2.27 7.42
C ASP A 407 34.07 0.85 7.84
N LYS A 408 32.90 0.70 8.49
CA LYS A 408 32.45 -0.56 9.14
C LYS A 408 32.43 -1.77 8.20
N TRP A 409 32.20 -1.57 6.90
CA TRP A 409 32.10 -2.63 5.90
C TRP A 409 33.27 -2.69 4.92
N GLU A 410 34.37 -1.97 5.17
CA GLU A 410 35.49 -1.83 4.22
C GLU A 410 36.06 -3.19 3.77
N ARG A 411 36.09 -4.16 4.68
CA ARG A 411 36.56 -5.53 4.40
C ARG A 411 35.71 -6.28 3.35
N HIS A 412 34.50 -5.80 3.07
CA HIS A 412 33.57 -6.37 2.09
C HIS A 412 33.65 -5.68 0.73
N ARG A 413 34.54 -4.68 0.57
CA ARG A 413 34.80 -4.06 -0.73
C ARG A 413 35.29 -5.14 -1.71
N PRO A 414 34.72 -5.23 -2.92
CA PRO A 414 35.25 -6.14 -3.94
C PRO A 414 36.74 -5.86 -4.15
N LYS A 415 37.58 -6.89 -4.03
CA LYS A 415 38.99 -6.77 -4.40
C LYS A 415 39.04 -6.58 -5.91
N THR A 416 39.58 -5.47 -6.37
CA THR A 416 39.86 -5.26 -7.79
C THR A 416 40.95 -6.26 -8.19
N GLU A 417 40.57 -7.38 -8.79
CA GLU A 417 41.54 -8.28 -9.42
C GLU A 417 41.85 -7.75 -10.83
N GLU A 418 43.10 -7.36 -11.06
CA GLU A 418 43.66 -7.30 -12.41
C GLU A 418 43.60 -8.71 -13.03
N PRO A 419 43.34 -8.84 -14.34
CA PRO A 419 43.07 -10.13 -14.96
C PRO A 419 44.35 -10.95 -15.08
N ALA A 420 44.51 -11.99 -14.27
CA ALA A 420 45.59 -12.96 -14.43
C ALA A 420 45.12 -14.42 -14.26
N ALA A 421 45.23 -15.14 -15.38
CA ALA A 421 45.45 -16.57 -15.57
C ALA A 421 44.71 -17.57 -14.65
N SER A 422 43.77 -18.27 -15.29
CA SER A 422 43.09 -19.47 -14.79
C SER A 422 44.04 -20.61 -14.42
N SER A 423 43.94 -21.11 -13.19
CA SER A 423 44.20 -22.51 -12.86
C SER A 423 43.10 -23.01 -11.94
N GLY A 424 42.29 -23.94 -12.45
CA GLY A 424 41.04 -24.35 -11.82
C GLY A 424 41.17 -25.27 -10.61
N SER A 425 40.13 -25.25 -9.79
CA SER A 425 39.54 -26.46 -9.21
C SER A 425 38.05 -26.22 -9.08
N ARG A 426 37.26 -27.10 -9.69
CA ARG A 426 35.79 -27.10 -9.69
C ARG A 426 35.30 -27.59 -8.33
N ASP A 427 34.28 -26.94 -7.79
CA ASP A 427 32.94 -27.55 -7.71
C ASP A 427 31.92 -26.57 -7.13
N GLY A 428 30.79 -26.41 -7.84
CA GLY A 428 29.54 -26.03 -7.18
C GLY A 428 28.83 -24.73 -7.54
N VAL A 429 28.99 -24.13 -8.73
CA VAL A 429 27.95 -23.23 -9.30
C VAL A 429 27.95 -23.33 -10.83
N ALA A 430 26.91 -23.96 -11.39
CA ALA A 430 26.67 -23.98 -12.82
C ALA A 430 25.35 -23.26 -13.11
N ASN A 431 25.43 -21.96 -13.42
CA ASN A 431 24.60 -21.36 -14.44
C ASN A 431 25.56 -20.79 -15.48
N LEU A 432 25.54 -21.43 -16.64
CA LEU A 432 26.54 -21.38 -17.69
C LEU A 432 26.62 -19.98 -18.36
N CYS A 433 27.80 -19.38 -18.34
CA CYS A 433 28.25 -18.55 -19.44
C CYS A 433 28.76 -19.51 -20.54
N LEU A 434 27.89 -19.92 -21.46
CA LEU A 434 28.25 -20.81 -22.57
C LEU A 434 29.14 -20.04 -23.57
N MET A 435 30.42 -20.40 -23.66
CA MET A 435 31.25 -20.01 -24.81
C MET A 435 30.62 -20.58 -26.08
N ARG A 436 30.33 -19.70 -27.04
CA ARG A 436 29.68 -20.03 -28.31
C ARG A 436 30.70 -20.57 -29.31
N SER A 437 30.39 -21.68 -29.99
CA SER A 437 31.21 -22.21 -31.07
C SER A 437 30.86 -21.53 -32.40
N TYR A 438 31.88 -21.03 -33.08
CA TYR A 438 31.79 -20.49 -34.43
C TYR A 438 32.52 -21.46 -35.38
N ASP A 439 32.00 -21.62 -36.60
CA ASP A 439 32.71 -22.34 -37.65
C ASP A 439 33.94 -21.56 -38.17
N LEU A 440 34.74 -22.20 -39.03
CA LEU A 440 35.95 -21.59 -39.62
C LEU A 440 35.67 -20.35 -40.48
N ALA A 441 34.39 -20.05 -40.77
CA ALA A 441 33.95 -18.85 -41.49
C ALA A 441 33.38 -17.77 -40.55
N GLY A 442 33.45 -17.96 -39.22
CA GLY A 442 32.96 -17.02 -38.22
C GLY A 442 31.44 -17.05 -38.01
N ARG A 443 30.73 -18.10 -38.46
CA ARG A 443 29.28 -18.24 -38.28
C ARG A 443 28.97 -19.12 -37.08
N LEU A 444 27.96 -18.73 -36.30
CA LEU A 444 27.56 -19.44 -35.09
C LEU A 444 26.99 -20.84 -35.43
N GLN A 445 27.44 -21.89 -34.74
CA GLN A 445 27.09 -23.27 -35.08
C GLN A 445 25.60 -23.62 -34.83
N SER A 446 24.89 -22.95 -33.90
CA SER A 446 23.47 -23.24 -33.63
C SER A 446 22.57 -21.99 -33.42
N PRO A 447 22.20 -21.26 -34.49
CA PRO A 447 21.33 -20.08 -34.37
C PRO A 447 19.93 -20.37 -33.81
N ALA A 448 19.45 -21.62 -33.93
CA ALA A 448 18.17 -22.05 -33.37
C ALA A 448 18.16 -22.06 -31.83
N ASP A 449 19.29 -22.31 -31.19
CA ASP A 449 19.40 -22.30 -29.72
C ASP A 449 19.32 -20.87 -29.17
N LEU A 450 19.89 -19.90 -29.90
CA LEU A 450 19.81 -18.48 -29.52
C LEU A 450 18.39 -17.92 -29.56
N VAL A 451 17.55 -18.38 -30.50
CA VAL A 451 16.14 -17.95 -30.56
C VAL A 451 15.35 -18.52 -29.38
N LYS A 452 15.66 -19.75 -28.97
CA LYS A 452 15.12 -20.37 -27.74
C LYS A 452 15.58 -19.65 -26.47
N GLU A 453 16.86 -19.29 -26.39
CA GLU A 453 17.43 -18.48 -25.30
C GLU A 453 16.85 -17.06 -25.23
N ALA A 454 16.56 -16.44 -26.39
CA ALA A 454 15.82 -15.18 -26.49
C ALA A 454 14.34 -15.31 -26.06
N GLY A 455 13.93 -16.51 -25.65
CA GLY A 455 12.66 -16.79 -25.03
C GLY A 455 11.56 -17.20 -26.01
N PHE A 456 11.88 -17.52 -27.26
CA PHE A 456 10.93 -17.97 -28.29
C PHE A 456 11.04 -19.48 -28.51
N ALA A 457 9.95 -20.21 -28.24
CA ALA A 457 9.90 -21.66 -28.39
C ALA A 457 8.80 -22.11 -29.36
N GLU A 458 8.85 -23.37 -29.79
CA GLU A 458 7.78 -23.99 -30.60
C GLU A 458 6.43 -23.92 -29.86
N GLY A 459 5.36 -23.68 -30.62
CA GLY A 459 4.00 -23.46 -30.12
C GLY A 459 3.73 -22.02 -29.67
N GLN A 460 4.74 -21.16 -29.59
CA GLN A 460 4.58 -19.79 -29.11
C GLN A 460 3.96 -18.87 -30.15
N HIS A 461 2.95 -18.11 -29.73
CA HIS A 461 2.37 -17.05 -30.52
C HIS A 461 3.25 -15.80 -30.41
N ILE A 462 3.53 -15.19 -31.56
CA ILE A 462 4.43 -14.06 -31.70
C ILE A 462 3.81 -13.03 -32.64
N VAL A 463 4.27 -11.80 -32.53
CA VAL A 463 3.91 -10.73 -33.45
C VAL A 463 5.19 -10.04 -33.93
N ARG A 464 5.26 -9.76 -35.23
CA ARG A 464 6.35 -8.96 -35.79
C ARG A 464 6.07 -7.48 -35.54
N LYS A 465 7.02 -6.76 -34.95
CA LYS A 465 6.82 -5.38 -34.49
C LYS A 465 6.51 -4.41 -35.64
N ALA A 466 7.19 -4.59 -36.76
CA ALA A 466 7.16 -3.68 -37.91
C ALA A 466 5.81 -3.67 -38.65
N ASP A 467 5.25 -4.84 -38.93
CA ASP A 467 4.05 -4.98 -39.78
C ASP A 467 2.85 -5.60 -39.04
N LYS A 468 3.00 -5.90 -37.75
CA LYS A 468 1.98 -6.57 -36.91
C LYS A 468 1.56 -7.94 -37.44
N THR A 469 2.42 -8.64 -38.18
CA THR A 469 2.16 -10.02 -38.59
C THR A 469 2.11 -10.93 -37.38
N TYR A 470 0.97 -11.58 -37.16
CA TYR A 470 0.78 -12.58 -36.11
C TYR A 470 1.19 -13.95 -36.64
N ALA A 471 1.98 -14.67 -35.85
CA ALA A 471 2.45 -15.99 -36.24
C ALA A 471 2.55 -16.91 -35.03
N GLN A 472 2.60 -18.21 -35.29
CA GLN A 472 3.00 -19.21 -34.32
C GLN A 472 4.37 -19.79 -34.70
N VAL A 473 5.30 -19.93 -33.76
CA VAL A 473 6.56 -20.65 -34.01
C VAL A 473 6.24 -22.14 -34.14
N VAL A 474 6.48 -22.72 -35.30
CA VAL A 474 6.19 -24.13 -35.60
C VAL A 474 7.44 -25.01 -35.48
N GLY A 475 8.62 -24.46 -35.73
CA GLY A 475 9.87 -25.23 -35.68
C GLY A 475 11.10 -24.43 -36.03
N PHE A 476 12.25 -25.10 -36.04
CA PHE A 476 13.55 -24.51 -36.38
C PHE A 476 14.26 -25.36 -37.45
N GLU A 477 14.81 -24.70 -38.47
CA GLU A 477 15.52 -25.40 -39.54
C GLU A 477 16.73 -24.60 -40.01
N LYS A 478 17.94 -25.14 -39.82
CA LYS A 478 19.24 -24.63 -40.38
C LYS A 478 19.32 -23.10 -40.47
N GLY A 479 19.40 -22.42 -39.32
CA GLY A 479 19.55 -20.96 -39.25
C GLY A 479 18.26 -20.16 -39.45
N HIS A 480 17.10 -20.82 -39.55
CA HIS A 480 15.81 -20.17 -39.73
C HIS A 480 14.77 -20.66 -38.71
N VAL A 481 13.77 -19.83 -38.46
CA VAL A 481 12.57 -20.12 -37.68
C VAL A 481 11.41 -20.35 -38.65
N ILE A 482 10.68 -21.43 -38.44
CA ILE A 482 9.49 -21.79 -39.22
C ILE A 482 8.27 -21.25 -38.48
N LEU A 483 7.47 -20.46 -39.19
CA LEU A 483 6.32 -19.74 -38.65
C LEU A 483 5.03 -20.18 -39.33
N GLY A 484 3.97 -20.40 -38.57
CA GLY A 484 2.61 -20.52 -39.07
C GLY A 484 1.95 -19.14 -39.07
N VAL A 485 1.79 -18.55 -40.24
CA VAL A 485 1.08 -17.28 -40.45
C VAL A 485 -0.20 -17.60 -41.21
N ASP A 486 -1.36 -17.34 -40.59
CA ASP A 486 -2.68 -17.63 -41.18
C ASP A 486 -2.83 -19.06 -41.73
N GLY A 487 -2.21 -20.04 -41.04
CA GLY A 487 -2.23 -21.45 -41.45
C GLY A 487 -1.22 -21.84 -42.55
N VAL A 488 -0.41 -20.90 -43.03
CA VAL A 488 0.67 -21.12 -44.01
C VAL A 488 2.02 -21.16 -43.31
N LEU A 489 2.87 -22.12 -43.70
CA LEU A 489 4.23 -22.22 -43.19
C LEU A 489 5.18 -21.28 -43.94
N CYS A 490 5.78 -20.35 -43.21
CA CYS A 490 6.74 -19.37 -43.68
C CYS A 490 8.10 -19.61 -43.01
N LYS A 491 9.18 -19.20 -43.67
CA LYS A 491 10.55 -19.34 -43.17
C LYS A 491 11.20 -17.97 -43.01
N VAL A 492 11.72 -17.68 -41.82
CA VAL A 492 12.36 -16.40 -41.48
C VAL A 492 13.74 -16.65 -40.90
N GLU A 493 14.72 -15.80 -41.22
CA GLU A 493 16.07 -15.93 -40.65
C GLU A 493 16.05 -15.80 -39.12
N ALA A 494 16.79 -16.66 -38.42
CA ALA A 494 16.88 -16.61 -36.95
C ALA A 494 17.41 -15.27 -36.43
N GLY A 495 18.21 -14.55 -37.22
CA GLY A 495 18.71 -13.21 -36.90
C GLY A 495 17.61 -12.19 -36.62
N SER A 496 16.46 -12.29 -37.30
CA SER A 496 15.32 -11.38 -37.10
C SER A 496 14.76 -11.44 -35.66
N PHE A 497 14.81 -12.61 -35.03
CA PHE A 497 14.41 -12.79 -33.62
C PHE A 497 15.44 -12.22 -32.65
N ILE A 498 16.72 -12.44 -32.94
CA ILE A 498 17.84 -11.97 -32.12
C ILE A 498 17.92 -10.43 -32.15
N ASN A 499 17.56 -9.82 -33.28
CA ASN A 499 17.51 -8.37 -33.47
C ASN A 499 16.26 -7.71 -32.86
N GLY A 500 15.40 -8.48 -32.18
CA GLY A 500 14.25 -7.93 -31.47
C GLY A 500 13.08 -7.50 -32.36
N GLU A 501 13.01 -7.97 -33.61
CA GLU A 501 11.91 -7.66 -34.55
C GLU A 501 10.58 -8.34 -34.18
N TRP A 502 10.62 -9.31 -33.27
CA TRP A 502 9.46 -10.09 -32.82
C TRP A 502 9.22 -9.91 -31.33
N SER A 503 7.96 -9.97 -30.91
CA SER A 503 7.57 -10.02 -29.51
C SER A 503 6.57 -11.15 -29.26
N LYS A 504 6.49 -11.60 -28.01
CA LYS A 504 5.51 -12.60 -27.60
C LYS A 504 4.12 -12.00 -27.70
N TYR A 505 3.19 -12.76 -28.27
CA TYR A 505 1.80 -12.38 -28.37
C TYR A 505 0.97 -13.46 -27.68
N THR A 506 0.08 -13.05 -26.78
CA THR A 506 -0.95 -13.95 -26.27
C THR A 506 -2.24 -13.61 -27.02
N PRO A 507 -2.81 -14.54 -27.80
CA PRO A 507 -4.11 -14.33 -28.43
C PRO A 507 -5.11 -13.87 -27.36
N LYS A 508 -5.80 -12.75 -27.62
CA LYS A 508 -6.87 -12.33 -26.73
C LYS A 508 -7.93 -13.43 -26.75
N ALA A 509 -8.31 -13.94 -25.58
CA ALA A 509 -9.49 -14.77 -25.48
C ALA A 509 -10.69 -13.98 -26.01
N ASP A 510 -11.58 -14.65 -26.71
CA ASP A 510 -12.82 -14.01 -27.14
C ASP A 510 -13.55 -13.43 -25.92
N PRO A 511 -14.15 -12.24 -26.03
CA PRO A 511 -14.91 -11.65 -24.94
C PRO A 511 -15.95 -12.65 -24.43
N VAL A 512 -15.80 -13.08 -23.18
CA VAL A 512 -16.80 -13.89 -22.51
C VAL A 512 -17.87 -12.91 -22.01
N GLU A 513 -19.03 -12.95 -22.64
CA GLU A 513 -20.21 -12.27 -22.13
C GLU A 513 -20.59 -12.88 -20.78
N ILE A 514 -20.57 -12.06 -19.73
CA ILE A 514 -21.02 -12.43 -18.39
C ILE A 514 -22.35 -11.74 -18.16
N ASP A 515 -23.39 -12.51 -17.87
CA ASP A 515 -24.66 -11.93 -17.46
C ASP A 515 -24.54 -11.37 -16.03
N HIS A 516 -24.36 -10.06 -15.94
CA HIS A 516 -24.30 -9.35 -14.66
C HIS A 516 -25.59 -9.50 -13.82
N CYS A 517 -26.73 -9.83 -14.42
CA CYS A 517 -27.96 -10.12 -13.68
C CYS A 517 -27.84 -11.44 -12.91
N GLU A 518 -27.20 -12.45 -13.50
CA GLU A 518 -26.94 -13.74 -12.85
C GLU A 518 -25.81 -13.65 -11.80
N HIS A 519 -24.86 -12.73 -11.98
CA HIS A 519 -23.70 -12.53 -11.10
C HIS A 519 -23.77 -11.27 -10.23
N ASN A 520 -24.96 -10.75 -9.96
CA ASN A 520 -25.16 -9.56 -9.13
C ASN A 520 -24.56 -9.75 -7.71
N ALA A 521 -23.76 -8.79 -7.25
CA ALA A 521 -23.17 -8.82 -5.91
C ALA A 521 -24.20 -8.99 -4.78
N ALA A 522 -25.43 -8.48 -4.95
CA ALA A 522 -26.50 -8.63 -3.96
C ALA A 522 -27.01 -10.07 -3.82
N SER A 523 -26.86 -10.92 -4.86
CA SER A 523 -27.23 -12.34 -4.81
C SER A 523 -26.11 -13.22 -4.22
N HIS A 524 -24.88 -12.70 -4.15
CA HIS A 524 -23.70 -13.40 -3.67
C HIS A 524 -23.81 -13.79 -2.19
N ASN A 525 -23.31 -14.98 -1.85
CA ASN A 525 -23.45 -15.54 -0.50
C ASN A 525 -22.74 -14.70 0.57
N GLU A 526 -21.55 -14.16 0.26
CA GLU A 526 -20.80 -13.31 1.20
C GLU A 526 -21.59 -12.06 1.61
N PHE A 527 -22.29 -11.43 0.66
CA PHE A 527 -23.14 -10.27 0.96
C PHE A 527 -24.29 -10.66 1.90
N LYS A 528 -24.95 -11.80 1.64
CA LYS A 528 -26.01 -12.34 2.51
C LYS A 528 -25.51 -12.66 3.91
N VAL A 529 -24.29 -13.21 4.04
CA VAL A 529 -23.65 -13.45 5.35
C VAL A 529 -23.51 -12.16 6.15
N GLN A 530 -23.09 -11.06 5.51
CA GLN A 530 -22.94 -9.78 6.21
C GLN A 530 -24.30 -9.20 6.66
N LEU A 531 -25.36 -9.33 5.87
CA LEU A 531 -26.72 -8.93 6.26
C LEU A 531 -27.26 -9.73 7.46
N VAL A 532 -26.94 -11.02 7.53
CA VAL A 532 -27.29 -11.85 8.69
C VAL A 532 -26.49 -11.40 9.92
N LYS A 533 -25.17 -11.14 9.76
CA LYS A 533 -24.33 -10.61 10.86
C LYS A 533 -24.87 -9.28 11.42
N SER A 534 -25.30 -8.35 10.56
CA SER A 534 -25.90 -7.09 11.02
C SER A 534 -27.17 -7.33 11.84
N SER A 535 -28.03 -8.26 11.41
CA SER A 535 -29.25 -8.63 12.13
C SER A 535 -28.95 -9.23 13.50
N ILE A 536 -27.92 -10.08 13.59
CA ILE A 536 -27.43 -10.65 14.87
C ILE A 536 -26.93 -9.53 15.80
N PHE A 537 -26.14 -8.58 15.29
CA PHE A 537 -25.65 -7.45 16.10
C PHE A 537 -26.81 -6.63 16.68
N CYS A 538 -27.80 -6.28 15.86
CA CYS A 538 -28.98 -5.54 16.32
C CYS A 538 -29.77 -6.32 17.38
N ALA A 539 -29.95 -7.63 17.19
CA ALA A 539 -30.65 -8.47 18.16
C ALA A 539 -29.90 -8.58 19.49
N MET A 540 -28.58 -8.78 19.46
CA MET A 540 -27.75 -8.84 20.67
C MET A 540 -27.77 -7.51 21.44
N ASP A 541 -27.67 -6.38 20.74
CA ASP A 541 -27.74 -5.04 21.35
C ASP A 541 -29.10 -4.79 22.00
N GLY A 542 -30.19 -5.17 21.32
CA GLY A 542 -31.55 -5.09 21.88
C GLY A 542 -31.69 -5.88 23.18
N VAL A 543 -31.28 -7.16 23.18
CA VAL A 543 -31.32 -8.02 24.38
C VAL A 543 -30.37 -7.50 25.47
N HIS A 544 -29.20 -6.95 25.10
CA HIS A 544 -28.26 -6.39 26.06
C HIS A 544 -28.85 -5.19 26.81
N LYS A 545 -29.46 -4.25 26.09
CA LYS A 545 -30.08 -3.04 26.67
C LYS A 545 -31.18 -3.36 27.68
N GLU A 546 -31.93 -4.44 27.47
CA GLU A 546 -32.95 -4.89 28.42
C GLU A 546 -32.35 -5.37 29.75
N HIS A 547 -31.13 -5.93 29.74
CA HIS A 547 -30.49 -6.55 30.91
C HIS A 547 -29.23 -5.84 31.39
N GLU A 548 -28.83 -4.72 30.79
CA GLU A 548 -27.58 -4.01 31.12
C GLU A 548 -27.52 -3.62 32.62
N ALA A 549 -28.66 -3.25 33.19
CA ALA A 549 -28.76 -2.83 34.58
C ALA A 549 -28.27 -3.90 35.58
N VAL A 550 -28.47 -5.18 35.29
CA VAL A 550 -28.07 -6.27 36.22
C VAL A 550 -26.55 -6.49 36.24
N LEU A 551 -25.81 -5.98 35.24
CA LEU A 551 -24.36 -6.13 35.17
C LEU A 551 -23.63 -5.39 36.30
N LYS A 552 -24.22 -4.34 36.87
CA LYS A 552 -23.68 -3.65 38.06
C LYS A 552 -23.62 -4.56 39.29
N GLY A 553 -24.43 -5.63 39.32
CA GLY A 553 -24.50 -6.58 40.41
C GLY A 553 -23.57 -7.79 40.26
N VAL A 554 -22.66 -7.79 39.28
CA VAL A 554 -21.62 -8.83 39.12
C VAL A 554 -20.23 -8.23 38.91
N LYS A 555 -19.18 -9.00 39.24
CA LYS A 555 -17.79 -8.66 38.93
C LYS A 555 -17.09 -9.84 38.24
N VAL A 556 -16.11 -9.54 37.39
CA VAL A 556 -15.32 -10.55 36.69
C VAL A 556 -13.92 -10.64 37.32
N MET A 557 -13.52 -11.85 37.70
CA MET A 557 -12.18 -12.19 38.14
C MET A 557 -11.43 -12.85 36.97
N VAL A 558 -10.14 -12.58 36.82
CA VAL A 558 -9.33 -13.07 35.67
C VAL A 558 -8.14 -13.94 36.11
N LYS A 559 -7.61 -13.71 37.31
CA LYS A 559 -6.49 -14.46 37.91
C LYS A 559 -6.87 -14.90 39.33
N PRO A 560 -6.46 -16.11 39.79
CA PRO A 560 -5.70 -17.14 39.05
C PRO A 560 -6.53 -17.87 37.99
N CYS A 561 -7.86 -17.79 38.05
CA CYS A 561 -8.79 -18.31 37.07
C CYS A 561 -9.82 -17.24 36.67
N LYS A 562 -10.42 -17.41 35.50
CA LYS A 562 -11.55 -16.58 35.06
C LYS A 562 -12.81 -17.01 35.80
N SER A 563 -13.51 -16.07 36.41
CA SER A 563 -14.83 -16.33 37.00
C SER A 563 -15.69 -15.08 37.09
N VAL A 564 -16.98 -15.30 37.33
CA VAL A 564 -17.94 -14.22 37.57
C VAL A 564 -18.51 -14.41 38.95
N VAL A 565 -18.50 -13.36 39.76
CA VAL A 565 -18.96 -13.38 41.14
C VAL A 565 -20.06 -12.35 41.32
N ALA A 566 -21.16 -12.72 41.95
CA ALA A 566 -22.22 -11.79 42.29
C ALA A 566 -21.78 -10.82 43.39
N VAL A 567 -22.12 -9.54 43.25
CA VAL A 567 -21.93 -8.52 44.30
C VAL A 567 -23.28 -8.03 44.85
N ALA A 568 -24.39 -8.51 44.29
CA ALA A 568 -25.75 -8.21 44.72
C ALA A 568 -26.57 -9.50 44.85
N HIS A 569 -27.75 -9.40 45.50
CA HIS A 569 -28.72 -10.48 45.56
C HIS A 569 -29.64 -10.46 44.34
N PHE A 570 -29.85 -11.63 43.73
CA PHE A 570 -30.75 -11.82 42.58
C PHE A 570 -31.76 -12.93 42.87
N LYS A 571 -33.04 -12.64 42.66
CA LYS A 571 -34.09 -13.66 42.64
C LYS A 571 -33.87 -14.60 41.45
N LYS A 572 -34.40 -15.82 41.52
CA LYS A 572 -34.38 -16.79 40.41
C LYS A 572 -34.82 -16.13 39.09
N LYS A 573 -34.05 -16.33 38.00
CA LYS A 573 -34.23 -15.75 36.65
C LYS A 573 -34.08 -14.23 36.52
N GLN A 574 -33.65 -13.53 37.57
CA GLN A 574 -33.45 -12.07 37.52
C GLN A 574 -32.11 -11.67 36.89
N LEU A 575 -31.05 -12.44 37.11
CA LEU A 575 -29.74 -12.19 36.51
C LEU A 575 -29.71 -12.85 35.13
N VAL A 576 -29.56 -12.04 34.08
CA VAL A 576 -29.41 -12.49 32.70
C VAL A 576 -28.13 -11.90 32.11
N LEU A 577 -27.25 -12.77 31.62
CA LEU A 577 -26.01 -12.42 30.94
C LEU A 577 -26.21 -12.61 29.44
N VAL A 578 -25.82 -11.60 28.67
CA VAL A 578 -25.97 -11.54 27.21
C VAL A 578 -24.59 -11.69 26.57
N PRO A 579 -24.41 -12.53 25.53
CA PRO A 579 -23.12 -12.83 24.89
C PRO A 579 -22.62 -11.71 23.97
N VAL A 580 -22.54 -10.47 24.46
CA VAL A 580 -22.10 -9.33 23.65
C VAL A 580 -20.66 -9.55 23.15
N THR A 581 -20.49 -9.56 21.84
CA THR A 581 -19.21 -9.80 21.15
C THR A 581 -19.18 -9.11 19.80
N CYS A 582 -17.98 -8.78 19.29
CA CYS A 582 -17.78 -8.37 17.90
C CYS A 582 -17.39 -9.55 16.98
N LYS A 583 -17.25 -10.76 17.52
CA LYS A 583 -16.76 -11.93 16.79
C LYS A 583 -17.92 -12.89 16.46
N ILE A 584 -18.43 -12.79 15.23
CA ILE A 584 -19.45 -13.69 14.67
C ILE A 584 -18.83 -14.51 13.54
N ASP A 585 -18.81 -15.83 13.74
CA ASP A 585 -18.39 -16.81 12.73
C ASP A 585 -19.60 -17.30 11.94
N ALA A 586 -19.44 -17.41 10.61
CA ALA A 586 -20.37 -18.06 9.70
C ALA A 586 -19.61 -19.19 8.99
N LYS A 587 -19.96 -20.45 9.29
CA LYS A 587 -19.23 -21.63 8.79
C LYS A 587 -20.23 -22.69 8.32
N ALA A 588 -19.72 -23.71 7.63
CA ALA A 588 -20.52 -24.90 7.34
C ALA A 588 -21.06 -25.52 8.65
N LEU A 589 -22.24 -26.13 8.56
CA LEU A 589 -22.92 -26.79 9.69
C LEU A 589 -21.97 -27.71 10.47
N GLY A 590 -21.87 -27.53 11.78
CA GLY A 590 -21.05 -28.35 12.68
C GLY A 590 -19.56 -28.01 12.71
N ALA A 591 -19.10 -27.01 11.95
CA ALA A 591 -17.68 -26.60 11.93
C ALA A 591 -17.35 -25.46 12.91
N SER A 592 -18.33 -24.94 13.65
CA SER A 592 -18.10 -23.85 14.61
C SER A 592 -17.71 -24.34 16.00
N GLN A 593 -16.85 -23.56 16.68
CA GLN A 593 -16.46 -23.76 18.09
C GLN A 593 -17.05 -22.71 19.05
N GLY A 594 -17.96 -21.85 18.56
CA GLY A 594 -18.60 -20.80 19.35
C GLY A 594 -19.93 -21.20 19.98
N VAL A 595 -20.61 -20.23 20.59
CA VAL A 595 -22.01 -20.39 21.02
C VAL A 595 -22.89 -20.32 19.77
N SER A 596 -23.54 -21.43 19.42
CA SER A 596 -24.34 -21.52 18.20
C SER A 596 -25.58 -20.63 18.26
N LEU A 597 -25.85 -19.95 17.15
CA LEU A 597 -27.10 -19.26 16.82
C LEU A 597 -27.97 -20.10 15.87
N GLY A 598 -27.48 -21.28 15.47
CA GLY A 598 -28.10 -22.14 14.48
C GLY A 598 -27.85 -21.69 13.04
N GLU A 599 -28.61 -22.30 12.14
CA GLU A 599 -28.60 -22.01 10.71
C GLU A 599 -29.46 -20.78 10.44
N LEU A 600 -28.82 -19.67 10.07
CA LEU A 600 -29.50 -18.41 9.72
C LEU A 600 -29.39 -18.09 8.23
N LEU A 601 -28.62 -18.88 7.50
CA LEU A 601 -28.55 -18.88 6.05
C LEU A 601 -28.40 -20.35 5.59
N PRO A 602 -29.07 -20.77 4.49
CA PRO A 602 -29.01 -22.16 4.04
C PRO A 602 -27.59 -22.73 3.95
N GLY A 603 -27.33 -23.81 4.68
CA GLY A 603 -26.04 -24.50 4.74
C GLY A 603 -24.96 -23.80 5.60
N GLN A 604 -25.29 -22.70 6.28
CA GLN A 604 -24.35 -21.94 7.11
C GLN A 604 -24.85 -21.73 8.54
N GLU A 605 -24.04 -22.22 9.48
CA GLU A 605 -24.23 -22.03 10.92
C GLU A 605 -23.54 -20.75 11.38
N PHE A 606 -24.25 -19.96 12.16
CA PHE A 606 -23.73 -18.76 12.78
C PHE A 606 -23.43 -19.00 14.26
N SER A 607 -22.38 -18.36 14.76
CA SER A 607 -21.94 -18.59 16.13
C SER A 607 -21.21 -17.40 16.72
N LEU A 608 -21.37 -17.21 18.03
CA LEU A 608 -20.77 -16.13 18.79
C LEU A 608 -19.48 -16.62 19.46
N LEU A 609 -18.38 -15.91 19.22
CA LEU A 609 -17.08 -16.21 19.80
C LEU A 609 -16.73 -15.24 20.95
N PRO A 610 -15.98 -15.69 21.96
CA PRO A 610 -15.52 -14.82 23.04
C PRO A 610 -14.67 -13.64 22.53
N TRP A 611 -15.04 -12.43 22.91
CA TRP A 611 -14.21 -11.24 22.78
C TRP A 611 -13.74 -10.79 24.16
N VAL A 612 -12.42 -10.87 24.38
CA VAL A 612 -11.78 -10.54 25.65
C VAL A 612 -10.59 -9.65 25.39
N ALA A 613 -10.68 -8.40 25.81
CA ALA A 613 -9.59 -7.45 25.90
C ALA A 613 -9.52 -6.96 27.35
N LEU A 614 -8.48 -7.34 28.09
CA LEU A 614 -8.33 -6.88 29.47
C LEU A 614 -7.98 -5.39 29.49
N PRO A 615 -8.54 -4.60 30.41
CA PRO A 615 -8.15 -3.21 30.57
C PRO A 615 -6.66 -3.11 30.90
N ARG A 616 -5.99 -2.13 30.30
CA ARG A 616 -4.62 -1.70 30.61
C ARG A 616 -4.69 -0.23 31.03
N ASP A 617 -3.64 0.28 31.66
CA ASP A 617 -3.64 1.57 32.39
C ASP A 617 -4.36 2.72 31.66
N ASP A 618 -4.29 2.77 30.32
CA ASP A 618 -4.89 3.84 29.51
C ASP A 618 -5.96 3.37 28.49
N ALA A 619 -6.27 2.07 28.42
CA ALA A 619 -7.17 1.50 27.40
C ALA A 619 -8.39 0.80 28.02
N ARG A 620 -9.60 1.19 27.57
CA ARG A 620 -10.86 0.51 27.95
C ARG A 620 -10.80 -0.95 27.52
N GLY A 621 -10.96 -1.85 28.49
CA GLY A 621 -11.11 -3.28 28.20
C GLY A 621 -12.47 -3.62 27.62
N ALA A 622 -12.58 -4.80 27.02
CA ALA A 622 -13.83 -5.44 26.62
C ALA A 622 -13.89 -6.81 27.32
N VAL A 623 -14.67 -6.90 28.38
CA VAL A 623 -14.87 -8.13 29.16
C VAL A 623 -16.36 -8.39 29.29
N CYS A 624 -16.83 -9.45 28.64
CA CYS A 624 -18.22 -9.85 28.71
C CYS A 624 -18.39 -11.00 29.74
N PRO A 625 -19.16 -10.82 30.83
CA PRO A 625 -19.33 -11.84 31.87
C PRO A 625 -19.86 -13.17 31.34
N PHE A 626 -20.71 -13.16 30.30
CA PHE A 626 -21.27 -14.37 29.70
C PHE A 626 -20.17 -15.38 29.30
N PHE A 627 -19.07 -14.92 28.70
CA PHE A 627 -17.95 -15.77 28.26
C PHE A 627 -16.96 -16.11 29.39
N MET A 628 -17.22 -15.65 30.62
CA MET A 628 -16.35 -15.80 31.79
C MET A 628 -16.96 -16.70 32.87
N VAL A 629 -18.22 -17.09 32.72
CA VAL A 629 -18.88 -18.04 33.63
C VAL A 629 -18.17 -19.39 33.53
N GLN A 630 -17.83 -19.96 34.69
CA GLN A 630 -17.15 -21.25 34.73
C GLN A 630 -18.12 -22.38 34.43
N LEU A 631 -17.57 -23.44 33.85
CA LEU A 631 -18.30 -24.68 33.64
C LEU A 631 -18.08 -25.60 34.83
N THR A 632 -19.13 -26.27 35.29
CA THR A 632 -19.06 -27.31 36.31
C THR A 632 -19.59 -28.64 35.78
N LEU A 633 -18.97 -29.74 36.22
CA LEU A 633 -19.46 -31.10 35.98
C LEU A 633 -20.45 -31.56 37.06
N GLN A 634 -20.61 -30.80 38.14
CA GLN A 634 -21.53 -31.10 39.24
C GLN A 634 -22.81 -30.30 39.05
N GLN A 635 -23.94 -30.98 38.91
CA GLN A 635 -25.22 -30.31 38.65
C GLN A 635 -25.67 -29.43 39.81
N ASP A 636 -25.41 -29.86 41.06
CA ASP A 636 -25.80 -29.13 42.26
C ASP A 636 -24.97 -27.84 42.49
N ASP A 637 -23.78 -27.76 41.89
CA ASP A 637 -22.94 -26.56 41.91
C ASP A 637 -23.38 -25.50 40.88
N ALA A 638 -24.25 -25.86 39.93
CA ALA A 638 -24.66 -24.98 38.86
C ALA A 638 -25.81 -24.06 39.29
N ASN A 639 -25.55 -22.76 39.28
CA ASN A 639 -26.54 -21.73 39.59
C ASN A 639 -26.98 -20.93 38.36
N MET A 640 -26.42 -21.24 37.19
CA MET A 640 -26.78 -20.67 35.89
C MET A 640 -27.30 -21.74 34.92
N GLU A 641 -28.20 -21.34 34.03
CA GLU A 641 -28.73 -22.15 32.92
C GLU A 641 -28.67 -21.37 31.60
N MET A 642 -28.53 -22.08 30.49
CA MET A 642 -28.71 -21.50 29.16
C MET A 642 -30.20 -21.33 28.85
N ALA A 643 -30.53 -20.19 28.25
CA ALA A 643 -31.85 -19.88 27.72
C ALA A 643 -31.70 -19.17 26.38
N THR A 644 -32.83 -18.88 25.74
CA THR A 644 -32.87 -18.18 24.46
C THR A 644 -33.86 -17.05 24.55
N GLN A 645 -33.48 -15.88 24.04
CA GLN A 645 -34.35 -14.72 23.92
C GLN A 645 -34.40 -14.28 22.46
N VAL A 646 -35.61 -14.21 21.90
CA VAL A 646 -35.79 -13.80 20.51
C VAL A 646 -35.89 -12.28 20.46
N ASN A 647 -35.06 -11.65 19.64
CA ASN A 647 -35.14 -10.22 19.34
C ASN A 647 -34.91 -10.03 17.83
N ASN A 648 -35.78 -9.25 17.17
CA ASN A 648 -35.74 -9.03 15.73
C ASN A 648 -35.61 -10.32 14.88
N GLY A 649 -36.32 -11.38 15.30
CA GLY A 649 -36.31 -12.67 14.61
C GLY A 649 -35.06 -13.54 14.83
N VAL A 650 -34.07 -13.06 15.57
CA VAL A 650 -32.85 -13.82 15.92
C VAL A 650 -32.98 -14.37 17.34
N ALA A 651 -32.75 -15.67 17.48
CA ALA A 651 -32.73 -16.37 18.75
C ALA A 651 -31.37 -16.17 19.45
N VAL A 652 -31.27 -15.16 20.33
CA VAL A 652 -30.03 -14.86 21.06
C VAL A 652 -29.90 -15.79 22.27
N PRO A 653 -28.84 -16.61 22.37
CA PRO A 653 -28.57 -17.43 23.54
C PRO A 653 -28.16 -16.52 24.69
N VAL A 654 -28.82 -16.66 25.84
CA VAL A 654 -28.51 -15.92 27.07
C VAL A 654 -28.25 -16.91 28.20
N MET A 655 -27.55 -16.46 29.23
CA MET A 655 -27.35 -17.26 30.43
C MET A 655 -28.07 -16.61 31.60
N ARG A 656 -28.94 -17.33 32.29
CA ARG A 656 -29.71 -16.78 33.41
C ARG A 656 -29.58 -17.61 34.67
N ASN A 657 -29.79 -17.02 35.83
CA ASN A 657 -29.70 -17.76 37.07
C ASN A 657 -30.89 -18.73 37.27
N SER A 658 -30.58 -20.01 37.53
CA SER A 658 -31.55 -21.09 37.74
C SER A 658 -32.09 -21.15 39.17
N ILE A 659 -31.35 -20.58 40.12
CA ILE A 659 -31.69 -20.43 41.55
C ILE A 659 -31.46 -18.98 42.00
N ALA A 660 -31.89 -18.62 43.20
CA ALA A 660 -31.55 -17.32 43.78
C ALA A 660 -30.03 -17.24 44.05
N ILE A 661 -29.44 -16.07 43.82
CA ILE A 661 -27.99 -15.83 43.95
C ILE A 661 -27.77 -14.76 45.02
N CYS A 662 -26.86 -15.01 45.94
CA CYS A 662 -26.44 -14.09 46.99
C CYS A 662 -25.13 -13.38 46.61
N ALA A 663 -24.87 -12.23 47.24
CA ALA A 663 -23.59 -11.55 47.08
C ALA A 663 -22.45 -12.45 47.60
N GLY A 664 -21.42 -12.64 46.78
CA GLY A 664 -20.30 -13.55 47.04
C GLY A 664 -20.36 -14.86 46.26
N ASP A 665 -21.52 -15.25 45.73
CA ASP A 665 -21.68 -16.49 44.98
C ASP A 665 -20.94 -16.41 43.63
N GLU A 666 -20.23 -17.48 43.29
CA GLU A 666 -19.58 -17.65 41.99
C GLU A 666 -20.55 -18.28 40.99
N LEU A 667 -20.66 -17.69 39.79
CA LEU A 667 -21.56 -18.17 38.75
C LEU A 667 -20.97 -19.38 38.05
N ARG A 668 -21.76 -20.45 37.94
CA ARG A 668 -21.36 -21.73 37.32
C ARG A 668 -22.48 -22.28 36.45
N LEU A 669 -22.11 -22.71 35.24
CA LEU A 669 -22.99 -23.37 34.28
C LEU A 669 -22.66 -24.87 34.21
N TYR A 670 -23.67 -25.72 34.33
CA TYR A 670 -23.49 -27.15 34.18
C TYR A 670 -23.13 -27.55 32.74
N ARG A 671 -22.15 -28.44 32.59
CA ARG A 671 -21.84 -29.11 31.31
C ARG A 671 -21.59 -30.60 31.56
N ALA A 672 -22.33 -31.47 30.88
CA ALA A 672 -22.11 -32.91 30.96
C ALA A 672 -20.79 -33.33 30.29
N LYS A 673 -20.14 -34.37 30.82
CA LYS A 673 -18.97 -35.02 30.18
C LYS A 673 -19.42 -35.75 28.92
N THR A 674 -18.71 -35.55 27.81
CA THR A 674 -18.95 -36.22 26.52
C THR A 674 -17.98 -37.38 26.22
N GLU A 675 -17.06 -37.74 27.12
CA GLU A 675 -16.11 -38.85 26.92
C GLU A 675 -16.37 -40.05 27.85
N PRO A 676 -16.14 -41.30 27.39
CA PRO A 676 -16.19 -42.50 28.24
C PRO A 676 -15.05 -42.46 29.25
N VAL A 677 -15.38 -42.66 30.53
CA VAL A 677 -14.40 -42.64 31.62
C VAL A 677 -13.43 -43.83 31.47
N ARG A 678 -12.15 -43.55 31.20
CA ARG A 678 -11.08 -44.53 31.44
C ARG A 678 -10.85 -44.63 32.95
N GLU A 679 -10.94 -45.84 33.50
CA GLU A 679 -10.46 -46.13 34.85
C GLU A 679 -8.96 -45.81 34.92
N LEU A 680 -8.61 -44.83 35.75
CA LEU A 680 -7.22 -44.50 36.04
C LEU A 680 -6.74 -45.34 37.22
N ALA A 681 -5.48 -45.78 37.16
CA ALA A 681 -4.86 -46.54 38.24
C ALA A 681 -4.83 -45.74 39.56
N PRO A 682 -4.99 -46.40 40.73
CA PRO A 682 -4.96 -45.72 42.01
C PRO A 682 -3.60 -45.06 42.28
N ILE A 683 -3.63 -43.84 42.83
CA ILE A 683 -2.44 -43.13 43.28
C ILE A 683 -2.03 -43.68 44.64
N HIS A 684 -0.87 -44.33 44.73
CA HIS A 684 -0.26 -44.70 46.00
C HIS A 684 0.61 -43.54 46.52
N LYS A 685 0.46 -43.20 47.81
CA LYS A 685 1.34 -42.22 48.48
C LYS A 685 2.76 -42.79 48.55
N ILE A 686 3.74 -41.96 48.23
CA ILE A 686 5.17 -42.28 48.45
C ILE A 686 5.45 -42.04 49.92
N ASP A 687 5.85 -43.08 50.65
CA ASP A 687 6.31 -42.94 52.04
C ASP A 687 7.54 -42.02 52.09
N GLU A 688 7.54 -41.07 53.02
CA GLU A 688 8.62 -40.11 53.19
C GLU A 688 9.97 -40.82 53.43
N PRO A 689 11.07 -40.35 52.80
CA PRO A 689 12.38 -40.92 53.02
C PRO A 689 12.82 -40.70 54.47
N ALA A 690 13.16 -41.80 55.15
CA ALA A 690 13.60 -41.82 56.55
C ALA A 690 14.72 -40.79 56.84
N PRO A 691 14.69 -40.11 58.00
CA PRO A 691 15.62 -39.04 58.32
C PRO A 691 17.07 -39.55 58.47
N LYS A 692 18.00 -38.86 57.78
CA LYS A 692 19.45 -39.11 57.90
C LYS A 692 19.95 -38.80 59.33
N PRO A 693 20.85 -39.62 59.90
CA PRO A 693 21.26 -39.50 61.30
C PRO A 693 22.11 -38.24 61.58
N SER A 694 21.77 -37.55 62.68
CA SER A 694 22.46 -36.35 63.16
C SER A 694 23.89 -36.64 63.63
N LYS A 695 24.87 -35.89 63.11
CA LYS A 695 26.24 -35.87 63.65
C LYS A 695 26.25 -35.27 65.05
N ARG A 696 26.65 -36.06 66.05
CA ARG A 696 26.84 -35.63 67.44
C ARG A 696 27.92 -34.54 67.53
N ALA A 697 27.59 -33.47 68.24
CA ALA A 697 28.47 -32.38 68.61
C ALA A 697 29.56 -32.85 69.59
N ARG A 698 30.76 -32.26 69.47
CA ARG A 698 31.78 -32.29 70.53
C ARG A 698 32.07 -30.86 70.94
N THR A 699 31.71 -30.56 72.18
CA THR A 699 32.01 -29.35 72.94
C THR A 699 33.51 -29.13 73.10
N LYS A 700 33.92 -27.86 73.13
CA LYS A 700 35.07 -27.43 73.93
C LYS A 700 34.74 -26.11 74.64
N ARG A 701 34.89 -26.16 75.96
CA ARG A 701 34.83 -25.06 76.92
C ARG A 701 35.97 -24.05 76.67
N SER A 702 35.62 -22.77 76.86
CA SER A 702 36.42 -21.64 77.37
C SER A 702 37.84 -21.41 76.85
N ALA A 703 38.05 -20.32 76.13
CA ALA A 703 38.62 -19.06 76.65
C ALA A 703 38.37 -17.94 75.63
#